data_AF-A0A087U3L3-F1
#
_entry.id   AF-A0A087U3L3-F1
#
_cell.length_a   1.000
_cell.length_b   1.000
_cell.length_c   1.000
_cell.angle_alpha   90.00
_cell.angle_beta   90.00
_cell.angle_gamma   90.00
#
_symmetry.space_group_name_H-M   'P 1'
#
loop_
_entity.id
_entity.type
_entity.pdbx_description
1 polymer ?
#
loop_
_entity_poly.entity_id
_entity_poly.type
_entity_poly.pdbx_seq_one_letter_code
_entity_poly.pdbx_strand_id
1 'polypeptide(L)'
;MMLNIIIPAFVVCCLLFPSLSFPINDEEEAALYLQKFGYLEDSTGYRVGAILGPDAISNAIKDFQRFAGLNQTGELDNDTITMMNTPRCGVKDKIGHSDAARKKRYALQGSKWRVTHLTYRITKYPTRLKDRTKVDKEVARAFKIWSDVTTLSFEERKRGRVNIDIRFERGEHGDGDAFDGPGKTLAHAFFPQFGGDAHFDDEEKWTIDERSGTNMFQVAAHEFGHSLGLSHSDEKRALMAPYYRGYQPSFKLDIDDVKAIQALYGSRDQPSPPEDDEPSGPPPDTSDAPDLCQDASIDTVTRTQNGSSYVFKGEFYWKILKDGIADGYPRKISDDWDGLEGNLDASFTWSNGKTYFFKGGRYWRFTNKDMDSGYPKLLRNGFDGIPDMLDAAFVWSGNGKTYFFKGDQYWRYDSNNDPPVSERYPKPISNWRGLPNDLDAAFQWENSRTYFFKGDKYYRFNDISFEVDSGDPPYPRSTSVWWFDCQSISHRTNATQATTTAEELEIRGTNMIQDSPHETGHSLGLSHAVERRALMASYNKGYQPSFKLDINDAKAVQAHYGFRYQRSLPEDDEPSGPPPDTSDAPDLCQDASIDAVTRTEDGSSYVFKGEFYWKILDNAIVDGYPRKISEDWEGLEGNLDASFTWSNGKTYFSKGERFWRFTNKDMDGGYPKLLRDGFEGIPDMLNAAFVWSGDGKTYFFKGDQYWRYDSNDDPPVSDIFPQPISNWRGLPNNLDAAFQWENNVTYFFKEDKYYKFNDITSEVDNLDPPYPRPISTWWFGCQSTSFTTNEAQATTTVQELEIRGSSSQPSPPNANEPSGPPPDTSDAPDLCQDASIDTATRTQDGSSYVFKGE
;
A
#
# COMPACT_ATOMS: atom_id res chain seq x y z
N MET A 1 -39.05 -68.85 -12.80
CA MET A 1 -37.99 -68.56 -11.83
C MET A 1 -37.92 -67.04 -11.66
N MET A 2 -37.92 -66.44 -10.46
CA MET A 2 -36.98 -66.61 -9.33
C MET A 2 -35.55 -66.18 -9.70
N LEU A 3 -34.84 -65.32 -8.96
CA LEU A 3 -35.10 -64.81 -7.60
C LEU A 3 -34.55 -63.37 -7.38
N ASN A 4 -35.12 -62.68 -6.38
CA ASN A 4 -34.70 -61.48 -5.63
C ASN A 4 -33.43 -60.68 -6.01
N ILE A 5 -33.54 -59.35 -5.88
CA ILE A 5 -32.64 -58.52 -5.06
C ILE A 5 -33.49 -57.40 -4.39
N ILE A 6 -33.00 -56.82 -3.29
CA ILE A 6 -33.76 -55.99 -2.33
C ILE A 6 -33.37 -54.51 -2.44
N ILE A 7 -34.32 -53.60 -2.22
CA ILE A 7 -34.11 -52.14 -2.17
C ILE A 7 -33.74 -51.71 -0.73
N PRO A 8 -32.65 -50.96 -0.56
CA PRO A 8 -32.73 -49.62 0.01
C PRO A 8 -32.04 -48.58 -0.92
N ALA A 9 -32.65 -47.46 -1.29
CA ALA A 9 -33.14 -46.37 -0.42
C ALA A 9 -32.02 -45.62 0.34
N PHE A 10 -30.91 -45.26 -0.33
CA PHE A 10 -29.81 -44.49 0.26
C PHE A 10 -29.13 -43.46 -0.68
N VAL A 11 -29.88 -42.84 -1.62
CA VAL A 11 -29.33 -41.84 -2.58
C VAL A 11 -30.15 -40.54 -2.61
N VAL A 12 -30.50 -39.99 -1.44
CA VAL A 12 -31.01 -38.61 -1.29
C VAL A 12 -30.56 -38.02 0.07
N CYS A 13 -29.25 -37.95 0.35
CA CYS A 13 -28.77 -37.39 1.62
C CYS A 13 -27.33 -36.81 1.63
N CYS A 14 -26.82 -36.28 0.51
CA CYS A 14 -25.46 -35.67 0.46
C CYS A 14 -25.42 -34.21 -0.04
N LEU A 15 -26.57 -33.56 -0.27
CA LEU A 15 -26.64 -32.16 -0.75
C LEU A 15 -26.91 -31.13 0.37
N LEU A 16 -26.77 -31.51 1.64
CA LEU A 16 -26.87 -30.63 2.81
C LEU A 16 -25.91 -31.07 3.93
N PHE A 17 -24.61 -31.04 3.64
CA PHE A 17 -23.58 -30.96 4.68
C PHE A 17 -22.88 -29.61 4.57
N PRO A 18 -22.64 -28.89 5.68
CA PRO A 18 -21.67 -27.80 5.67
C PRO A 18 -20.27 -28.37 5.35
N SER A 19 -19.36 -27.53 4.89
CA SER A 19 -17.95 -27.88 4.70
C SER A 19 -17.33 -28.33 6.02
N LEU A 20 -17.24 -29.65 6.22
CA LEU A 20 -16.56 -30.25 7.36
C LEU A 20 -15.05 -30.09 7.17
N SER A 21 -14.50 -29.00 7.70
CA SER A 21 -13.05 -28.79 7.69
C SER A 21 -12.39 -29.77 8.68
N PHE A 22 -11.50 -30.61 8.17
CA PHE A 22 -10.91 -31.71 8.94
C PHE A 22 -10.05 -31.20 10.12
N PRO A 23 -9.93 -31.95 11.23
CA PRO A 23 -8.97 -31.61 12.28
C PRO A 23 -7.55 -31.80 11.75
N ILE A 24 -6.61 -30.97 12.19
CA ILE A 24 -5.18 -31.03 11.83
C ILE A 24 -4.62 -32.38 12.30
N ASN A 25 -4.13 -33.24 11.40
CA ASN A 25 -3.50 -34.53 11.73
C ASN A 25 -2.09 -34.72 11.15
N ASP A 26 -1.67 -33.89 10.19
CA ASP A 26 -0.39 -34.01 9.49
C ASP A 26 0.40 -32.69 9.41
N GLU A 27 1.61 -32.77 8.85
CA GLU A 27 2.55 -31.66 8.77
C GLU A 27 2.15 -30.57 7.76
N GLU A 28 1.33 -30.87 6.73
CA GLU A 28 0.84 -29.84 5.78
C GLU A 28 -0.27 -29.01 6.43
N GLU A 29 -1.24 -29.66 7.08
CA GLU A 29 -2.29 -29.00 7.86
C GLU A 29 -1.70 -28.19 9.03
N ALA A 30 -0.68 -28.72 9.72
CA ALA A 30 0.00 -28.02 10.80
C ALA A 30 0.83 -26.83 10.30
N ALA A 31 1.49 -26.94 9.14
CA ALA A 31 2.29 -25.85 8.61
C ALA A 31 1.43 -24.71 8.01
N LEU A 32 0.26 -25.02 7.43
CA LEU A 32 -0.79 -24.03 7.13
C LEU A 32 -1.26 -23.28 8.38
N TYR A 33 -1.48 -23.99 9.51
CA TYR A 33 -1.79 -23.36 10.79
C TYR A 33 -0.65 -22.42 11.26
N LEU A 34 0.61 -22.85 11.14
CA LEU A 34 1.78 -22.05 11.53
C LEU A 34 1.95 -20.78 10.68
N GLN A 35 1.59 -20.82 9.38
CA GLN A 35 1.52 -19.65 8.50
C GLN A 35 0.37 -18.72 8.89
N LYS A 36 -0.86 -19.26 9.03
CA LYS A 36 -2.07 -18.49 9.41
C LYS A 36 -1.83 -17.67 10.68
N PHE A 37 -1.25 -18.26 11.71
CA PHE A 37 -1.01 -17.58 13.00
C PHE A 37 0.38 -16.93 13.16
N GLY A 38 1.18 -16.88 12.08
CA GLY A 38 2.42 -16.08 12.01
C GLY A 38 3.64 -16.67 12.71
N TYR A 39 3.67 -17.98 12.97
CA TYR A 39 4.86 -18.67 13.50
C TYR A 39 5.92 -18.91 12.43
N LEU A 40 5.46 -19.13 11.20
CA LEU A 40 6.22 -19.27 9.97
C LEU A 40 6.10 -17.95 9.18
N GLU A 41 7.19 -17.53 8.51
CA GLU A 41 7.13 -16.36 7.62
C GLU A 41 6.41 -16.71 6.31
N ASP A 42 5.86 -15.70 5.64
CA ASP A 42 5.13 -15.84 4.36
C ASP A 42 6.12 -15.98 3.18
N SER A 43 7.07 -16.92 3.31
CA SER A 43 8.14 -17.15 2.36
C SER A 43 7.61 -17.89 1.13
N THR A 44 7.04 -17.12 0.20
CA THR A 44 6.34 -17.52 -1.04
C THR A 44 4.97 -18.16 -0.82
N GLY A 45 4.00 -17.79 -1.67
CA GLY A 45 2.60 -18.23 -1.61
C GLY A 45 2.40 -19.68 -2.08
N TYR A 46 2.93 -20.63 -1.32
CA TYR A 46 2.92 -22.07 -1.60
C TYR A 46 2.14 -22.85 -0.53
N ARG A 47 1.63 -24.04 -0.90
CA ARG A 47 1.21 -25.04 0.09
C ARG A 47 2.41 -25.53 0.88
N VAL A 48 2.23 -25.66 2.18
CA VAL A 48 3.35 -25.58 3.16
C VAL A 48 4.05 -26.92 3.41
N GLY A 49 3.67 -27.99 2.69
CA GLY A 49 4.22 -29.34 2.86
C GLY A 49 5.50 -29.69 2.08
N ALA A 50 5.99 -28.83 1.16
CA ALA A 50 6.98 -29.24 0.15
C ALA A 50 8.29 -28.43 0.05
N ILE A 51 8.32 -27.13 0.40
CA ILE A 51 9.50 -26.26 0.17
C ILE A 51 9.87 -25.46 1.43
N LEU A 52 9.97 -26.18 2.55
CA LEU A 52 10.64 -25.69 3.75
C LEU A 52 11.69 -26.71 4.17
N GLY A 53 12.86 -26.25 4.59
CA GLY A 53 13.82 -27.14 5.24
C GLY A 53 13.19 -27.73 6.51
N PRO A 54 13.45 -29.01 6.87
CA PRO A 54 12.90 -29.62 8.08
C PRO A 54 13.17 -28.78 9.35
N ASP A 55 14.31 -28.10 9.39
CA ASP A 55 14.65 -27.16 10.46
C ASP A 55 13.69 -25.97 10.57
N ALA A 56 13.13 -25.47 9.46
CA ALA A 56 12.22 -24.32 9.43
C ALA A 56 10.84 -24.69 10.01
N ILE A 57 10.23 -25.77 9.53
CA ILE A 57 8.97 -26.29 10.12
C ILE A 57 9.20 -26.67 11.59
N SER A 58 10.29 -27.40 11.90
CA SER A 58 10.61 -27.77 13.27
C SER A 58 10.84 -26.57 14.19
N ASN A 59 11.37 -25.44 13.69
CA ASN A 59 11.53 -24.23 14.49
C ASN A 59 10.23 -23.43 14.64
N ALA A 60 9.39 -23.37 13.61
CA ALA A 60 8.03 -22.82 13.73
C ALA A 60 7.19 -23.62 14.74
N ILE A 61 7.28 -24.96 14.72
CA ILE A 61 6.67 -25.84 15.74
C ILE A 61 7.24 -25.54 17.14
N LYS A 62 8.57 -25.38 17.31
CA LYS A 62 9.15 -25.01 18.62
C LYS A 62 8.60 -23.67 19.14
N ASP A 63 8.47 -22.66 18.29
CA ASP A 63 7.93 -21.36 18.71
C ASP A 63 6.43 -21.42 19.02
N PHE A 64 5.65 -22.20 18.27
CA PHE A 64 4.25 -22.51 18.61
C PHE A 64 4.15 -23.21 19.96
N GLN A 65 4.91 -24.29 20.16
CA GLN A 65 4.97 -25.03 21.42
C GLN A 65 5.38 -24.11 22.58
N ARG A 66 6.36 -23.25 22.37
CA ARG A 66 6.82 -22.26 23.35
C ARG A 66 5.71 -21.26 23.73
N PHE A 67 4.96 -20.74 22.76
CA PHE A 67 3.86 -19.81 23.00
C PHE A 67 2.67 -20.51 23.67
N ALA A 68 2.31 -21.71 23.21
CA ALA A 68 1.30 -22.57 23.82
C ALA A 68 1.72 -23.15 25.18
N GLY A 69 2.97 -22.94 25.62
CA GLY A 69 3.55 -23.49 26.84
C GLY A 69 3.55 -25.02 26.90
N LEU A 70 3.83 -25.66 25.77
CA LEU A 70 4.14 -27.09 25.61
C LEU A 70 5.65 -27.34 25.74
N ASN A 71 6.06 -28.60 25.64
CA ASN A 71 7.48 -28.94 25.49
C ASN A 71 7.95 -28.51 24.09
N GLN A 72 9.11 -27.87 23.99
CA GLN A 72 9.71 -27.41 22.73
C GLN A 72 10.45 -28.58 22.05
N THR A 73 9.71 -29.60 21.59
CA THR A 73 10.26 -30.74 20.84
C THR A 73 10.65 -30.32 19.43
N GLY A 74 9.83 -29.49 18.78
CA GLY A 74 9.94 -29.23 17.34
C GLY A 74 9.42 -30.38 16.47
N GLU A 75 8.66 -31.30 17.07
CA GLU A 75 7.98 -32.42 16.42
C GLU A 75 6.46 -32.19 16.52
N LEU A 76 5.68 -32.64 15.54
CA LEU A 76 4.22 -32.57 15.57
C LEU A 76 3.64 -33.65 16.51
N ASP A 77 3.95 -33.54 17.80
CA ASP A 77 3.52 -34.48 18.83
C ASP A 77 2.02 -34.35 19.17
N ASN A 78 1.45 -35.37 19.82
CA ASN A 78 0.02 -35.44 20.11
C ASN A 78 -0.50 -34.24 20.93
N ASP A 79 0.32 -33.67 21.81
CA ASP A 79 -0.06 -32.52 22.63
C ASP A 79 -0.07 -31.23 21.76
N THR A 80 0.86 -31.13 20.82
CA THR A 80 0.92 -30.09 19.78
C THR A 80 -0.29 -30.15 18.86
N ILE A 81 -0.62 -31.35 18.33
CA ILE A 81 -1.82 -31.61 17.51
C ILE A 81 -3.10 -31.23 18.28
N THR A 82 -3.21 -31.65 19.54
CA THR A 82 -4.37 -31.35 20.40
C THR A 82 -4.53 -29.84 20.61
N MET A 83 -3.43 -29.10 20.74
CA MET A 83 -3.44 -27.64 20.90
C MET A 83 -3.79 -26.91 19.60
N MET A 84 -3.25 -27.33 18.44
CA MET A 84 -3.59 -26.72 17.14
C MET A 84 -5.08 -26.92 16.78
N ASN A 85 -5.68 -28.04 17.22
CA ASN A 85 -7.11 -28.31 17.09
C ASN A 85 -7.99 -27.70 18.20
N THR A 86 -7.43 -26.91 19.13
CA THR A 86 -8.23 -26.21 20.14
C THR A 86 -8.80 -24.92 19.54
N PRO A 87 -10.12 -24.66 19.63
CA PRO A 87 -10.74 -23.46 19.06
C PRO A 87 -10.08 -22.18 19.59
N ARG A 88 -9.93 -21.14 18.75
CA ARG A 88 -9.12 -19.96 19.07
C ARG A 88 -9.57 -18.68 18.36
N CYS A 89 -8.99 -17.54 18.76
CA CYS A 89 -9.05 -16.28 18.01
C CYS A 89 -8.24 -16.36 16.69
N GLY A 90 -8.73 -15.68 15.64
CA GLY A 90 -8.13 -15.61 14.31
C GLY A 90 -6.86 -14.77 14.21
N VAL A 91 -6.63 -13.85 15.16
CA VAL A 91 -5.49 -12.93 15.14
C VAL A 91 -4.15 -13.69 15.24
N LYS A 92 -3.10 -13.18 14.56
CA LYS A 92 -1.76 -13.80 14.55
C LYS A 92 -1.07 -13.67 15.91
N ASP A 93 -0.35 -14.71 16.32
CA ASP A 93 0.32 -14.78 17.63
C ASP A 93 1.66 -14.01 17.64
N LYS A 94 2.32 -13.90 16.47
CA LYS A 94 3.42 -12.97 16.22
C LYS A 94 2.90 -11.84 15.31
N ILE A 95 3.10 -10.58 15.71
CA ILE A 95 2.63 -9.39 14.98
C ILE A 95 3.84 -8.54 14.58
N GLY A 96 4.50 -8.95 13.48
CA GLY A 96 5.66 -8.27 12.88
C GLY A 96 7.03 -8.88 13.22
N HIS A 97 7.98 -8.73 12.28
CA HIS A 97 9.34 -9.30 12.32
C HIS A 97 10.19 -8.69 13.46
N SER A 98 10.06 -9.23 14.67
CA SER A 98 10.73 -8.74 15.88
C SER A 98 11.47 -9.86 16.61
N ASP A 99 12.39 -10.51 15.90
CA ASP A 99 13.25 -11.52 16.52
C ASP A 99 14.17 -10.93 17.60
N ALA A 100 14.17 -11.62 18.74
CA ALA A 100 15.25 -11.64 19.74
C ALA A 100 15.73 -10.30 20.37
N ALA A 101 14.84 -9.44 20.87
CA ALA A 101 15.25 -8.43 21.88
C ALA A 101 14.20 -8.12 22.98
N ARG A 102 14.30 -8.83 24.13
CA ARG A 102 13.73 -8.43 25.44
C ARG A 102 12.22 -8.08 25.45
N LYS A 103 11.35 -9.09 25.26
CA LYS A 103 9.89 -9.03 25.54
C LYS A 103 9.58 -8.20 26.80
N LYS A 104 8.60 -7.28 26.70
CA LYS A 104 7.87 -6.81 27.90
C LYS A 104 7.10 -7.99 28.49
N ARG A 105 6.84 -7.95 29.80
CA ARG A 105 6.37 -9.12 30.58
C ARG A 105 4.85 -9.32 30.56
N TYR A 106 4.19 -8.80 29.53
CA TYR A 106 2.74 -8.70 29.32
C TYR A 106 2.47 -8.21 27.88
N ALA A 107 1.30 -8.52 27.33
CA ALA A 107 0.99 -8.41 25.90
C ALA A 107 0.72 -6.97 25.39
N LEU A 108 1.79 -6.23 25.03
CA LEU A 108 1.71 -4.93 24.36
C LEU A 108 2.37 -4.96 22.97
N GLN A 109 1.55 -5.09 21.92
CA GLN A 109 2.00 -4.92 20.53
C GLN A 109 1.01 -4.14 19.63
N GLY A 110 -0.23 -3.89 20.08
CA GLY A 110 -1.22 -3.12 19.31
C GLY A 110 -1.19 -1.61 19.58
N SER A 111 -1.68 -0.84 18.60
CA SER A 111 -2.03 0.58 18.76
C SER A 111 -3.07 0.81 19.86
N LYS A 112 -3.05 1.96 20.54
CA LYS A 112 -4.14 2.38 21.45
C LYS A 112 -5.07 3.42 20.84
N TRP A 113 -6.28 3.52 21.36
CA TRP A 113 -7.16 4.66 21.12
C TRP A 113 -6.60 5.94 21.77
N ARG A 114 -6.81 7.07 21.09
CA ARG A 114 -6.47 8.41 21.60
C ARG A 114 -7.55 8.99 22.53
N VAL A 115 -8.78 8.48 22.45
CA VAL A 115 -9.92 8.84 23.32
C VAL A 115 -10.27 7.69 24.27
N THR A 116 -10.72 8.02 25.48
CA THR A 116 -11.17 7.04 26.48
C THR A 116 -12.68 6.79 26.45
N HIS A 117 -13.45 7.63 25.76
CA HIS A 117 -14.86 7.39 25.46
C HIS A 117 -14.99 6.82 24.05
N LEU A 118 -15.41 5.55 23.96
CA LEU A 118 -15.50 4.79 22.73
C LEU A 118 -16.94 4.41 22.42
N THR A 119 -17.29 4.41 21.14
CA THR A 119 -18.64 4.14 20.67
C THR A 119 -18.67 2.86 19.86
N TYR A 120 -19.70 2.03 20.03
CA TYR A 120 -19.80 0.75 19.33
C TYR A 120 -21.20 0.49 18.74
N ARG A 121 -21.30 -0.43 17.78
CA ARG A 121 -22.56 -0.91 17.20
C ARG A 121 -22.50 -2.41 16.95
N ILE A 122 -23.64 -3.09 17.05
CA ILE A 122 -23.84 -4.43 16.48
C ILE A 122 -24.61 -4.28 15.17
N THR A 123 -23.92 -4.38 14.03
CA THR A 123 -24.52 -4.25 12.69
C THR A 123 -25.17 -5.53 12.23
N LYS A 124 -24.51 -6.68 12.44
CA LYS A 124 -25.02 -8.00 12.09
C LYS A 124 -25.08 -8.86 13.36
N TYR A 125 -26.17 -9.59 13.54
CA TYR A 125 -26.49 -10.35 14.76
C TYR A 125 -26.43 -11.86 14.50
N PRO A 126 -26.06 -12.68 15.49
CA PRO A 126 -26.03 -14.13 15.36
C PRO A 126 -27.42 -14.70 14.98
N THR A 127 -27.47 -15.49 13.92
CA THR A 127 -28.70 -16.05 13.34
C THR A 127 -29.35 -17.11 14.23
N ARG A 128 -28.53 -17.87 14.97
CA ARG A 128 -28.99 -18.94 15.88
C ARG A 128 -29.48 -18.37 17.21
N LEU A 129 -28.85 -17.32 17.72
CA LEU A 129 -29.13 -16.69 19.02
C LEU A 129 -30.13 -15.52 18.85
N LYS A 130 -31.39 -15.88 18.58
CA LYS A 130 -32.46 -14.95 18.13
C LYS A 130 -32.85 -13.83 19.12
N ASP A 131 -32.50 -13.94 20.40
CA ASP A 131 -32.83 -12.92 21.41
C ASP A 131 -31.77 -11.80 21.42
N ARG A 132 -31.94 -10.83 20.52
CA ARG A 132 -31.05 -9.65 20.40
C ARG A 132 -30.88 -8.90 21.72
N THR A 133 -31.87 -8.90 22.61
CA THR A 133 -31.79 -8.25 23.93
C THR A 133 -30.75 -8.91 24.84
N LYS A 134 -30.45 -10.21 24.65
CA LYS A 134 -29.36 -10.89 25.33
C LYS A 134 -28.02 -10.63 24.65
N VAL A 135 -27.98 -10.61 23.31
CA VAL A 135 -26.78 -10.27 22.53
C VAL A 135 -26.27 -8.86 22.91
N ASP A 136 -27.14 -7.85 22.90
CA ASP A 136 -26.83 -6.46 23.31
C ASP A 136 -26.23 -6.40 24.74
N LYS A 137 -26.82 -7.15 25.69
CA LYS A 137 -26.36 -7.21 27.08
C LYS A 137 -25.02 -7.93 27.24
N GLU A 138 -24.78 -8.99 26.48
CA GLU A 138 -23.57 -9.78 26.58
C GLU A 138 -22.38 -9.05 25.94
N VAL A 139 -22.60 -8.30 24.84
CA VAL A 139 -21.62 -7.32 24.31
C VAL A 139 -21.32 -6.23 25.32
N ALA A 140 -22.35 -5.61 25.92
CA ALA A 140 -22.16 -4.58 26.94
C ALA A 140 -21.38 -5.12 28.16
N ARG A 141 -21.63 -6.37 28.57
CA ARG A 141 -20.90 -7.10 29.63
C ARG A 141 -19.43 -7.33 29.26
N ALA A 142 -19.13 -7.65 28.00
CA ALA A 142 -17.77 -7.81 27.48
C ALA A 142 -16.98 -6.48 27.45
N PHE A 143 -17.59 -5.36 27.05
CA PHE A 143 -16.97 -4.03 27.21
C PHE A 143 -16.85 -3.59 28.68
N LYS A 144 -17.77 -4.04 29.55
CA LYS A 144 -17.77 -3.68 30.96
C LYS A 144 -16.51 -4.16 31.70
N ILE A 145 -15.99 -5.35 31.43
CA ILE A 145 -14.81 -5.85 32.16
C ILE A 145 -13.55 -4.99 31.93
N TRP A 146 -13.41 -4.40 30.73
CA TRP A 146 -12.29 -3.52 30.39
C TRP A 146 -12.44 -2.13 31.02
N SER A 147 -13.65 -1.57 31.01
CA SER A 147 -13.97 -0.30 31.69
C SER A 147 -14.02 -0.41 33.22
N ASP A 148 -14.25 -1.60 33.79
CA ASP A 148 -14.18 -1.82 35.25
C ASP A 148 -12.75 -1.68 35.80
N VAL A 149 -11.72 -1.93 34.98
CA VAL A 149 -10.30 -1.87 35.39
C VAL A 149 -9.53 -0.68 34.84
N THR A 150 -10.10 0.14 33.95
CA THR A 150 -9.44 1.28 33.29
C THR A 150 -10.25 2.59 33.38
N THR A 151 -9.74 3.64 32.74
CA THR A 151 -10.45 4.91 32.51
C THR A 151 -11.44 4.84 31.33
N LEU A 152 -11.51 3.73 30.59
CA LEU A 152 -12.34 3.59 29.40
C LEU A 152 -13.85 3.61 29.72
N SER A 153 -14.64 4.13 28.79
CA SER A 153 -16.10 4.09 28.81
C SER A 153 -16.66 3.80 27.42
N PHE A 154 -17.81 3.11 27.36
CA PHE A 154 -18.38 2.58 26.12
C PHE A 154 -19.84 2.99 25.95
N GLU A 155 -20.19 3.52 24.79
CA GLU A 155 -21.56 3.88 24.39
C GLU A 155 -22.02 3.05 23.18
N GLU A 156 -23.19 2.41 23.26
CA GLU A 156 -23.81 1.78 22.08
C GLU A 156 -24.55 2.80 21.22
N ARG A 157 -24.26 2.85 19.92
CA ARG A 157 -24.95 3.69 18.94
C ARG A 157 -25.63 2.84 17.87
N LYS A 158 -26.97 2.89 17.83
CA LYS A 158 -27.77 2.17 16.83
C LYS A 158 -27.75 2.81 15.41
N ARG A 159 -27.11 3.98 15.22
CA ARG A 159 -26.94 4.71 13.93
C ARG A 159 -25.67 5.58 13.95
N GLY A 160 -25.20 6.02 12.78
CA GLY A 160 -24.02 6.90 12.62
C GLY A 160 -22.71 6.15 12.35
N ARG A 161 -21.56 6.83 12.46
CA ARG A 161 -20.25 6.16 12.56
C ARG A 161 -19.98 5.82 14.04
N VAL A 162 -19.18 4.78 14.26
CA VAL A 162 -18.75 4.29 15.59
C VAL A 162 -17.24 4.03 15.60
N ASN A 163 -16.67 3.76 16.77
CA ASN A 163 -15.25 3.37 16.93
C ASN A 163 -15.03 1.86 16.81
N ILE A 164 -16.06 1.04 17.01
CA ILE A 164 -16.00 -0.42 16.91
C ILE A 164 -17.35 -0.92 16.33
N ASP A 165 -17.36 -1.44 15.12
CA ASP A 165 -18.51 -2.17 14.57
C ASP A 165 -18.37 -3.69 14.84
N ILE A 166 -19.49 -4.33 15.14
CA ILE A 166 -19.56 -5.74 15.53
C ILE A 166 -20.44 -6.48 14.53
N ARG A 167 -19.86 -7.52 13.92
CA ARG A 167 -20.52 -8.30 12.86
C ARG A 167 -20.42 -9.80 13.14
N PHE A 168 -21.49 -10.52 12.81
CA PHE A 168 -21.56 -11.97 12.85
C PHE A 168 -21.63 -12.48 11.41
N GLU A 169 -20.48 -12.90 10.89
CA GLU A 169 -20.23 -13.19 9.47
C GLU A 169 -19.96 -14.69 9.25
N ARG A 170 -19.65 -15.14 8.02
CA ARG A 170 -19.38 -16.56 7.71
C ARG A 170 -18.43 -16.69 6.53
N GLY A 171 -17.53 -17.66 6.57
CA GLY A 171 -16.59 -17.91 5.47
C GLY A 171 -15.83 -16.64 5.09
N GLU A 172 -15.69 -16.39 3.79
CA GLU A 172 -15.22 -15.11 3.25
C GLU A 172 -16.28 -14.00 3.46
N HIS A 173 -15.86 -12.87 4.04
CA HIS A 173 -16.77 -11.78 4.45
C HIS A 173 -16.25 -10.36 4.18
N GLY A 174 -15.26 -10.22 3.30
CA GLY A 174 -14.84 -8.95 2.70
C GLY A 174 -13.73 -8.21 3.44
N ASP A 175 -12.95 -8.91 4.26
CA ASP A 175 -11.76 -8.39 4.95
C ASP A 175 -10.48 -9.21 4.70
N GLY A 176 -10.59 -10.39 4.09
CA GLY A 176 -9.48 -11.28 3.76
C GLY A 176 -9.13 -12.34 4.82
N ASP A 177 -9.77 -12.31 5.99
CA ASP A 177 -9.55 -13.26 7.09
C ASP A 177 -10.75 -14.25 7.20
N ALA A 178 -10.94 -15.07 6.15
CA ALA A 178 -12.08 -15.97 6.05
C ALA A 178 -12.21 -16.98 7.22
N PHE A 179 -13.43 -17.15 7.73
CA PHE A 179 -13.73 -18.14 8.77
C PHE A 179 -13.72 -19.58 8.23
N ASP A 180 -13.21 -20.50 9.05
CA ASP A 180 -12.95 -21.92 8.71
C ASP A 180 -13.98 -22.91 9.28
N GLY A 181 -15.06 -22.38 9.85
CA GLY A 181 -16.25 -23.11 10.27
C GLY A 181 -16.19 -23.66 11.71
N PRO A 182 -17.22 -24.45 12.11
CA PRO A 182 -17.49 -24.72 13.51
C PRO A 182 -16.36 -25.47 14.24
N GLY A 183 -15.86 -24.87 15.32
CA GLY A 183 -14.87 -25.42 16.23
C GLY A 183 -13.43 -24.96 16.00
N LYS A 184 -13.20 -23.96 15.14
CA LYS A 184 -11.85 -23.48 14.79
C LYS A 184 -11.63 -22.00 15.10
N THR A 185 -11.68 -21.12 14.11
CA THR A 185 -11.53 -19.67 14.27
C THR A 185 -12.85 -19.06 14.73
N LEU A 186 -12.97 -18.77 16.02
CA LEU A 186 -14.24 -18.35 16.62
C LEU A 186 -14.63 -16.92 16.23
N ALA A 187 -13.63 -16.05 16.13
CA ALA A 187 -13.74 -14.62 15.91
C ALA A 187 -12.35 -14.01 15.63
N HIS A 188 -12.32 -12.77 15.15
CA HIS A 188 -11.14 -11.90 15.14
C HIS A 188 -11.54 -10.43 15.27
N ALA A 189 -10.60 -9.58 15.66
CA ALA A 189 -10.82 -8.14 15.71
C ALA A 189 -9.59 -7.33 15.30
N PHE A 190 -9.87 -6.20 14.65
CA PHE A 190 -8.87 -5.26 14.19
C PHE A 190 -8.36 -4.37 15.31
N PHE A 191 -7.06 -4.07 15.29
CA PHE A 191 -6.46 -3.11 16.21
C PHE A 191 -6.97 -1.68 15.99
N PRO A 192 -6.93 -0.78 17.00
CA PRO A 192 -7.39 0.61 16.87
C PRO A 192 -6.90 1.40 15.64
N GLN A 193 -5.66 1.15 15.17
CA GLN A 193 -5.09 1.73 13.96
C GLN A 193 -5.81 1.34 12.66
N PHE A 194 -6.49 0.19 12.65
CA PHE A 194 -7.23 -0.38 11.52
C PHE A 194 -8.75 -0.23 11.67
N GLY A 195 -9.23 0.35 12.76
CA GLY A 195 -10.65 0.68 12.96
C GLY A 195 -11.33 0.00 14.13
N GLY A 196 -10.71 -0.99 14.79
CA GLY A 196 -11.26 -1.60 16.01
C GLY A 196 -12.35 -2.67 15.81
N ASP A 197 -12.91 -2.79 14.60
CA ASP A 197 -14.05 -3.66 14.28
C ASP A 197 -13.79 -5.14 14.66
N ALA A 198 -14.86 -5.84 15.06
CA ALA A 198 -14.79 -7.22 15.57
C ALA A 198 -15.79 -8.14 14.85
N HIS A 199 -15.28 -9.22 14.27
CA HIS A 199 -16.04 -10.21 13.49
C HIS A 199 -16.11 -11.55 14.24
N PHE A 200 -17.28 -12.17 14.21
CA PHE A 200 -17.58 -13.42 14.90
C PHE A 200 -18.17 -14.43 13.90
N ASP A 201 -17.72 -15.69 13.92
CA ASP A 201 -18.24 -16.70 12.99
C ASP A 201 -19.68 -17.10 13.35
N ASP A 202 -20.67 -16.78 12.52
CA ASP A 202 -22.08 -17.18 12.71
C ASP A 202 -22.34 -18.68 12.43
N GLU A 203 -21.34 -19.42 11.93
CA GLU A 203 -21.36 -20.88 11.84
C GLU A 203 -21.14 -21.53 13.23
N GLU A 204 -20.66 -20.79 14.23
CA GLU A 204 -20.46 -21.24 15.61
C GLU A 204 -21.76 -21.51 16.40
N LYS A 205 -21.66 -22.32 17.46
CA LYS A 205 -22.77 -22.47 18.43
C LYS A 205 -22.65 -21.44 19.55
N TRP A 206 -22.90 -20.17 19.23
CA TRP A 206 -22.96 -19.07 20.20
C TRP A 206 -23.96 -19.33 21.32
N THR A 207 -23.50 -19.25 22.57
CA THR A 207 -24.34 -19.40 23.77
C THR A 207 -24.04 -18.34 24.83
N ILE A 208 -25.04 -18.11 25.69
CA ILE A 208 -25.00 -17.22 26.85
C ILE A 208 -25.30 -18.06 28.08
N ASP A 209 -24.41 -18.01 29.07
CA ASP A 209 -24.42 -18.76 30.33
C ASP A 209 -24.57 -20.32 30.23
N GLU A 210 -24.48 -20.94 29.04
CA GLU A 210 -24.47 -22.40 28.85
C GLU A 210 -23.08 -23.02 29.01
N ARG A 211 -23.00 -24.24 29.56
CA ARG A 211 -21.76 -25.03 29.68
C ARG A 211 -21.30 -25.73 28.39
N SER A 212 -21.98 -25.52 27.26
CA SER A 212 -21.75 -26.25 26.01
C SER A 212 -21.98 -25.34 24.80
N GLY A 213 -21.03 -25.36 23.86
CA GLY A 213 -20.93 -24.36 22.79
C GLY A 213 -19.96 -23.23 23.14
N THR A 214 -20.07 -22.18 22.37
CA THR A 214 -19.09 -21.09 22.31
C THR A 214 -19.63 -19.89 23.06
N ASN A 215 -19.06 -19.62 24.24
CA ASN A 215 -19.59 -18.60 25.14
C ASN A 215 -19.30 -17.20 24.58
N MET A 216 -20.37 -16.50 24.21
CA MET A 216 -20.30 -15.21 23.54
C MET A 216 -19.59 -14.15 24.39
N PHE A 217 -19.83 -14.10 25.71
CA PHE A 217 -19.16 -13.14 26.60
C PHE A 217 -17.63 -13.28 26.58
N GLN A 218 -17.10 -14.50 26.71
CA GLN A 218 -15.65 -14.69 26.80
C GLN A 218 -14.92 -14.45 25.47
N VAL A 219 -15.51 -14.82 24.34
CA VAL A 219 -14.90 -14.51 23.03
C VAL A 219 -15.01 -13.01 22.75
N ALA A 220 -16.18 -12.40 22.91
CA ALA A 220 -16.32 -10.94 22.70
C ALA A 220 -15.42 -10.13 23.65
N ALA A 221 -15.23 -10.59 24.89
CA ALA A 221 -14.29 -9.98 25.82
C ALA A 221 -12.84 -10.05 25.33
N HIS A 222 -12.42 -11.17 24.73
CA HIS A 222 -11.10 -11.36 24.13
C HIS A 222 -10.93 -10.46 22.90
N GLU A 223 -11.86 -10.52 21.94
CA GLU A 223 -11.81 -9.69 20.73
C GLU A 223 -11.79 -8.20 21.04
N PHE A 224 -12.56 -7.74 22.02
CA PHE A 224 -12.52 -6.34 22.44
C PHE A 224 -11.19 -5.96 23.13
N GLY A 225 -10.38 -6.92 23.56
CA GLY A 225 -8.99 -6.68 23.93
C GLY A 225 -8.14 -6.28 22.72
N HIS A 226 -8.29 -6.96 21.58
CA HIS A 226 -7.67 -6.57 20.31
C HIS A 226 -8.20 -5.23 19.79
N SER A 227 -9.52 -5.03 19.81
CA SER A 227 -10.17 -3.73 19.54
C SER A 227 -9.70 -2.59 20.44
N LEU A 228 -8.99 -2.89 21.53
CA LEU A 228 -8.40 -1.93 22.46
C LEU A 228 -6.86 -1.90 22.44
N GLY A 229 -6.18 -2.70 21.61
CA GLY A 229 -4.73 -2.65 21.45
C GLY A 229 -3.92 -3.75 22.14
N LEU A 230 -4.56 -4.73 22.78
CA LEU A 230 -3.87 -5.88 23.37
C LEU A 230 -3.53 -6.91 22.30
N SER A 231 -2.31 -7.44 22.31
CA SER A 231 -1.96 -8.63 21.51
C SER A 231 -2.28 -9.92 22.28
N HIS A 232 -2.07 -11.08 21.67
CA HIS A 232 -2.12 -12.34 22.41
C HIS A 232 -1.07 -12.41 23.52
N SER A 233 -1.41 -13.12 24.61
CA SER A 233 -0.54 -13.39 25.76
C SER A 233 -0.11 -14.86 25.81
N ASP A 234 1.12 -15.11 26.28
CA ASP A 234 1.64 -16.46 26.53
C ASP A 234 1.31 -16.98 27.96
N GLU A 235 0.62 -16.19 28.79
CA GLU A 235 0.04 -16.67 30.05
C GLU A 235 -1.32 -17.36 29.80
N LYS A 236 -1.35 -18.69 29.87
CA LYS A 236 -2.53 -19.54 29.61
C LYS A 236 -3.78 -19.20 30.46
N ARG A 237 -3.61 -18.45 31.55
CA ARG A 237 -4.70 -17.97 32.41
C ARG A 237 -5.34 -16.67 31.91
N ALA A 238 -4.61 -15.84 31.18
CA ALA A 238 -5.04 -14.56 30.65
C ALA A 238 -6.26 -14.71 29.74
N LEU A 239 -7.14 -13.70 29.72
CA LEU A 239 -8.19 -13.57 28.71
C LEU A 239 -7.57 -13.56 27.31
N MET A 240 -6.50 -12.79 27.12
CA MET A 240 -5.79 -12.64 25.84
C MET A 240 -4.95 -13.86 25.43
N ALA A 241 -5.05 -15.00 26.12
CA ALA A 241 -4.51 -16.26 25.59
C ALA A 241 -5.38 -16.70 24.38
N PRO A 242 -4.79 -17.07 23.22
CA PRO A 242 -5.55 -17.27 21.97
C PRO A 242 -6.57 -18.41 22.03
N TYR A 243 -6.30 -19.45 22.83
CA TYR A 243 -7.10 -20.67 22.90
C TYR A 243 -8.35 -20.51 23.79
N TYR A 244 -9.51 -20.90 23.27
CA TYR A 244 -10.79 -20.84 23.98
C TYR A 244 -10.89 -21.92 25.07
N ARG A 245 -11.07 -21.46 26.31
CA ARG A 245 -11.04 -22.31 27.53
C ARG A 245 -12.42 -22.76 28.03
N GLY A 246 -13.45 -22.70 27.18
CA GLY A 246 -14.82 -23.02 27.55
C GLY A 246 -15.47 -21.99 28.49
N TYR A 247 -16.75 -22.22 28.83
CA TYR A 247 -17.51 -21.29 29.69
C TYR A 247 -17.05 -21.30 31.16
N GLN A 248 -16.69 -20.11 31.66
CA GLN A 248 -16.26 -19.84 33.03
C GLN A 248 -17.32 -18.98 33.76
N PRO A 249 -18.24 -19.57 34.54
CA PRO A 249 -19.36 -18.87 35.19
C PRO A 249 -18.97 -17.91 36.33
N SER A 250 -17.68 -17.75 36.61
CA SER A 250 -17.14 -16.79 37.58
C SER A 250 -15.83 -16.17 37.06
N PHE A 251 -15.81 -15.91 35.75
CA PHE A 251 -14.71 -15.29 35.03
C PHE A 251 -14.25 -13.97 35.68
N LYS A 252 -12.94 -13.73 35.63
CA LYS A 252 -12.27 -12.45 35.90
C LYS A 252 -11.08 -12.33 34.96
N LEU A 253 -10.73 -11.11 34.59
CA LEU A 253 -9.43 -10.81 33.97
C LEU A 253 -8.29 -11.34 34.85
N ASP A 254 -7.24 -11.90 34.24
CA ASP A 254 -6.02 -12.25 34.96
C ASP A 254 -5.17 -10.98 35.16
N ILE A 255 -4.14 -11.07 36.02
CA ILE A 255 -3.28 -9.92 36.34
C ILE A 255 -2.37 -9.53 35.16
N ASP A 256 -2.25 -10.37 34.13
CA ASP A 256 -1.60 -10.02 32.86
C ASP A 256 -2.48 -9.07 32.04
N ASP A 257 -3.74 -9.46 31.77
CA ASP A 257 -4.71 -8.65 31.03
C ASP A 257 -4.88 -7.26 31.65
N VAL A 258 -5.03 -7.22 32.98
CA VAL A 258 -5.21 -5.98 33.75
C VAL A 258 -3.98 -5.08 33.62
N LYS A 259 -2.75 -5.61 33.69
CA LYS A 259 -1.53 -4.81 33.50
C LYS A 259 -1.40 -4.30 32.06
N ALA A 260 -1.72 -5.13 31.08
CA ALA A 260 -1.61 -4.77 29.68
C ALA A 260 -2.57 -3.63 29.33
N ILE A 261 -3.85 -3.74 29.70
CA ILE A 261 -4.85 -2.70 29.41
C ILE A 261 -4.60 -1.41 30.22
N GLN A 262 -4.17 -1.52 31.48
CA GLN A 262 -3.82 -0.35 32.30
C GLN A 262 -2.53 0.33 31.83
N ALA A 263 -1.61 -0.38 31.17
CA ALA A 263 -0.43 0.23 30.55
C ALA A 263 -0.76 1.02 29.26
N LEU A 264 -1.95 0.85 28.68
CA LEU A 264 -2.45 1.65 27.55
C LEU A 264 -3.33 2.83 28.01
N TYR A 265 -4.21 2.61 28.98
CA TYR A 265 -5.31 3.53 29.35
C TYR A 265 -5.37 3.95 30.83
N GLY A 266 -4.39 3.55 31.65
CA GLY A 266 -4.40 3.78 33.09
C GLY A 266 -5.43 2.92 33.84
N SER A 267 -5.38 2.97 35.17
CA SER A 267 -6.24 2.19 36.08
C SER A 267 -7.29 3.06 36.76
N ARG A 268 -8.50 2.53 36.91
CA ARG A 268 -9.68 3.24 37.44
C ARG A 268 -9.52 3.84 38.86
N ASP A 269 -8.71 3.23 39.72
CA ASP A 269 -8.49 3.64 41.12
C ASP A 269 -7.25 4.52 41.33
N GLN A 270 -6.50 4.83 40.27
CA GLN A 270 -5.53 5.93 40.32
C GLN A 270 -6.28 7.24 40.01
N PRO A 271 -5.88 8.38 40.60
CA PRO A 271 -6.08 9.67 39.93
C PRO A 271 -5.50 9.58 38.51
N SER A 272 -5.95 10.44 37.59
CA SER A 272 -5.32 10.55 36.28
C SER A 272 -3.79 10.51 36.41
N PRO A 273 -3.06 9.66 35.66
CA PRO A 273 -1.65 9.92 35.40
C PRO A 273 -1.56 11.38 34.93
N PRO A 274 -0.64 12.20 35.47
CA PRO A 274 -0.66 13.64 35.24
C PRO A 274 -0.72 13.92 33.74
N GLU A 275 -1.65 14.79 33.34
CA GLU A 275 -1.88 15.19 31.96
C GLU A 275 -0.62 15.89 31.43
N ASP A 276 0.27 15.16 30.72
CA ASP A 276 1.58 15.54 30.14
C ASP A 276 2.07 16.99 30.49
N ASP A 277 2.26 17.28 31.78
CA ASP A 277 2.22 18.62 32.39
C ASP A 277 1.69 19.77 31.49
N GLU A 278 0.36 19.75 31.25
CA GLU A 278 -0.42 20.89 30.77
C GLU A 278 -0.22 22.07 31.74
N PRO A 279 0.47 23.16 31.35
CA PRO A 279 0.73 24.25 32.26
C PRO A 279 -0.55 25.04 32.45
N SER A 280 -1.20 24.83 33.60
CA SER A 280 -2.35 25.61 34.08
C SER A 280 -1.99 27.06 34.49
N GLY A 281 -0.94 27.62 33.88
CA GLY A 281 -0.62 29.05 33.90
C GLY A 281 -1.47 29.83 32.89
N PRO A 282 -1.38 31.16 32.90
CA PRO A 282 -1.89 31.96 31.78
C PRO A 282 -1.16 31.57 30.49
N PRO A 283 -1.79 31.70 29.30
CA PRO A 283 -1.14 31.41 28.03
C PRO A 283 0.23 32.10 27.91
N PRO A 284 1.30 31.39 27.54
CA PRO A 284 2.58 32.01 27.22
C PRO A 284 2.41 33.06 26.13
N ASP A 285 3.26 34.10 26.13
CA ASP A 285 3.18 35.12 25.09
C ASP A 285 3.73 34.57 23.76
N THR A 286 2.79 34.13 22.92
CA THR A 286 3.00 33.50 21.61
C THR A 286 2.53 34.38 20.45
N SER A 287 2.43 35.71 20.64
CA SER A 287 2.14 36.65 19.55
C SER A 287 3.07 36.50 18.34
N ASP A 288 4.30 36.08 18.62
CA ASP A 288 5.41 36.00 17.66
C ASP A 288 5.55 34.59 17.06
N ALA A 289 4.62 33.67 17.37
CA ALA A 289 4.66 32.30 16.85
C ALA A 289 4.18 32.24 15.39
N PRO A 290 4.88 31.51 14.49
CA PRO A 290 4.44 31.32 13.11
C PRO A 290 3.05 30.69 13.01
N ASP A 291 2.18 31.25 12.16
CA ASP A 291 0.90 30.61 11.83
C ASP A 291 1.12 29.51 10.78
N LEU A 292 1.08 28.25 11.24
CA LEU A 292 1.22 27.06 10.39
C LEU A 292 0.09 26.90 9.36
N CYS A 293 -1.02 27.64 9.48
CA CYS A 293 -2.06 27.71 8.46
C CYS A 293 -1.76 28.72 7.35
N GLN A 294 -0.89 29.71 7.60
CA GLN A 294 -0.41 30.66 6.59
C GLN A 294 0.89 30.18 5.93
N ASP A 295 1.82 29.60 6.70
CA ASP A 295 3.06 29.01 6.21
C ASP A 295 3.31 27.65 6.88
N ALA A 296 2.92 26.59 6.16
CA ALA A 296 2.93 25.21 6.60
C ALA A 296 4.30 24.48 6.43
N SER A 297 5.35 25.19 6.02
CA SER A 297 6.72 24.67 6.09
C SER A 297 7.15 24.45 7.54
N ILE A 298 8.09 23.54 7.79
CA ILE A 298 8.50 23.12 9.14
C ILE A 298 10.02 22.95 9.21
N ASP A 299 10.62 23.14 10.39
CA ASP A 299 12.05 22.89 10.61
C ASP A 299 12.33 21.39 10.75
N THR A 300 11.47 20.68 11.48
CA THR A 300 11.51 19.22 11.61
C THR A 300 10.23 18.66 12.23
N VAL A 301 10.02 17.35 12.10
CA VAL A 301 8.94 16.61 12.79
C VAL A 301 9.47 15.29 13.35
N THR A 302 9.02 14.92 14.55
CA THR A 302 9.39 13.64 15.18
C THR A 302 8.23 13.04 15.97
N ARG A 303 8.34 11.75 16.28
CA ARG A 303 7.43 11.01 17.16
C ARG A 303 8.24 10.40 18.31
N THR A 304 7.99 10.83 19.55
CA THR A 304 8.70 10.41 20.75
C THR A 304 8.28 9.00 21.21
N GLN A 305 9.04 8.38 22.11
CA GLN A 305 8.78 7.00 22.56
C GLN A 305 7.41 6.81 23.25
N ASN A 306 6.87 7.84 23.92
CA ASN A 306 5.50 7.81 24.45
C ASN A 306 4.39 7.83 23.36
N GLY A 307 4.77 7.93 22.08
CA GLY A 307 3.87 7.93 20.93
C GLY A 307 3.35 9.32 20.52
N SER A 308 3.64 10.37 21.28
CA SER A 308 3.35 11.76 20.91
C SER A 308 4.19 12.22 19.73
N SER A 309 3.62 13.07 18.88
CA SER A 309 4.30 13.61 17.71
C SER A 309 4.36 15.13 17.78
N TYR A 310 5.50 15.70 17.40
CA TYR A 310 5.80 17.12 17.53
C TYR A 310 6.41 17.68 16.25
N VAL A 311 5.88 18.82 15.81
CA VAL A 311 6.41 19.67 14.72
C VAL A 311 7.13 20.86 15.34
N PHE A 312 8.25 21.26 14.77
CA PHE A 312 9.08 22.38 15.22
C PHE A 312 9.21 23.43 14.11
N LYS A 313 9.23 24.71 14.49
CA LYS A 313 9.47 25.83 13.57
C LYS A 313 10.02 27.06 14.30
N GLY A 314 11.24 27.48 13.96
CA GLY A 314 11.94 28.55 14.67
C GLY A 314 12.11 28.21 16.14
N GLU A 315 11.74 29.12 17.04
CA GLU A 315 11.81 28.91 18.50
C GLU A 315 10.55 28.24 19.09
N PHE A 316 9.64 27.73 18.25
CA PHE A 316 8.33 27.19 18.65
C PHE A 316 8.13 25.73 18.21
N TYR A 317 7.22 25.02 18.89
CA TYR A 317 6.79 23.68 18.54
C TYR A 317 5.30 23.44 18.82
N TRP A 318 4.73 22.43 18.16
CA TRP A 318 3.32 22.03 18.21
C TRP A 318 3.19 20.52 18.40
N LYS A 319 2.31 20.07 19.30
CA LYS A 319 1.92 18.65 19.38
C LYS A 319 0.87 18.36 18.30
N ILE A 320 1.17 17.49 17.34
CA ILE A 320 0.26 17.14 16.25
C ILE A 320 -0.55 15.88 16.58
N LEU A 321 -1.86 15.95 16.34
CA LEU A 321 -2.81 14.88 16.54
C LEU A 321 -3.22 14.26 15.20
N LYS A 322 -4.20 13.35 15.22
CA LYS A 322 -4.79 12.80 13.99
C LYS A 322 -5.72 13.82 13.30
N ASP A 323 -6.29 14.72 14.10
CA ASP A 323 -7.36 15.65 13.74
C ASP A 323 -6.86 17.11 13.91
N GLY A 324 -5.61 17.39 13.49
CA GLY A 324 -4.99 18.73 13.53
C GLY A 324 -4.00 18.96 14.68
N ILE A 325 -3.79 20.23 15.02
CA ILE A 325 -2.94 20.68 16.13
C ILE A 325 -3.65 20.46 17.48
N ALA A 326 -2.92 20.05 18.52
CA ALA A 326 -3.47 19.93 19.87
C ALA A 326 -3.74 21.31 20.52
N ASP A 327 -4.76 21.38 21.37
CA ASP A 327 -4.97 22.50 22.29
C ASP A 327 -3.70 22.77 23.14
N GLY A 328 -3.50 24.03 23.53
CA GLY A 328 -2.33 24.46 24.31
C GLY A 328 -1.06 24.76 23.50
N TYR A 329 -1.09 24.65 22.16
CA TYR A 329 0.03 24.96 21.26
C TYR A 329 -0.29 26.13 20.32
N PRO A 330 0.70 26.89 19.80
CA PRO A 330 2.16 26.74 19.93
C PRO A 330 2.70 26.89 21.35
N ARG A 331 3.86 26.28 21.61
CA ARG A 331 4.69 26.53 22.80
C ARG A 331 6.13 26.78 22.40
N LYS A 332 6.90 27.53 23.21
CA LYS A 332 8.32 27.79 22.93
C LYS A 332 9.15 26.56 23.28
N ILE A 333 10.17 26.27 22.47
CA ILE A 333 11.07 25.12 22.65
C ILE A 333 11.79 25.22 24.00
N SER A 334 12.23 26.44 24.36
CA SER A 334 12.88 26.78 25.63
C SER A 334 12.10 26.42 26.90
N ASP A 335 10.77 26.32 26.80
CA ASP A 335 9.87 26.23 27.96
C ASP A 335 9.57 24.76 28.34
N ASP A 336 9.92 23.82 27.45
CA ASP A 336 9.56 22.39 27.55
C ASP A 336 10.70 21.43 27.23
N TRP A 337 11.66 21.85 26.40
CA TRP A 337 12.79 21.05 25.94
C TRP A 337 14.09 21.68 26.45
N ASP A 338 14.30 21.63 27.77
CA ASP A 338 15.40 22.34 28.42
C ASP A 338 16.75 22.10 27.72
N GLY A 339 17.44 23.18 27.39
CA GLY A 339 18.71 23.19 26.67
C GLY A 339 18.67 22.81 25.17
N LEU A 340 17.50 22.57 24.57
CA LEU A 340 17.34 22.49 23.10
C LEU A 340 17.31 23.90 22.50
N GLU A 341 18.01 24.10 21.37
CA GLU A 341 17.92 25.33 20.58
C GLU A 341 16.75 25.26 19.59
N GLY A 342 16.05 26.36 19.33
CA GLY A 342 15.17 26.45 18.15
C GLY A 342 15.95 26.59 16.84
N ASN A 343 15.23 26.70 15.71
CA ASN A 343 15.79 26.67 14.35
C ASN A 343 16.57 25.36 14.12
N LEU A 344 15.85 24.24 13.99
CA LEU A 344 16.42 22.89 13.95
C LEU A 344 16.68 22.40 12.52
N ASP A 345 17.68 21.54 12.34
CA ASP A 345 18.07 20.98 11.03
C ASP A 345 17.29 19.69 10.70
N ALA A 346 17.16 18.79 11.68
CA ALA A 346 16.54 17.48 11.51
C ALA A 346 16.25 16.86 12.89
N SER A 347 15.42 15.81 12.91
CA SER A 347 15.19 15.00 14.11
C SER A 347 14.69 13.60 13.77
N PHE A 348 14.95 12.62 14.63
CA PHE A 348 14.33 11.29 14.56
C PHE A 348 14.28 10.60 15.93
N THR A 349 13.39 9.62 16.10
CA THR A 349 13.41 8.71 17.25
C THR A 349 13.93 7.35 16.82
N TRP A 350 14.90 6.81 17.57
CA TRP A 350 15.53 5.54 17.25
C TRP A 350 14.88 4.37 18.01
N SER A 351 15.18 3.14 17.59
CA SER A 351 14.64 1.89 18.20
C SER A 351 15.01 1.71 19.67
N ASN A 352 16.02 2.45 20.16
CA ASN A 352 16.37 2.53 21.58
C ASN A 352 15.43 3.43 22.42
N GLY A 353 14.45 4.09 21.80
CA GLY A 353 13.48 4.98 22.46
C GLY A 353 13.97 6.41 22.68
N LYS A 354 15.18 6.76 22.24
CA LYS A 354 15.72 8.12 22.35
C LYS A 354 15.37 8.92 21.10
N THR A 355 14.96 10.16 21.31
CA THR A 355 14.77 11.15 20.25
C THR A 355 16.05 11.96 20.10
N TYR A 356 16.47 12.18 18.85
CA TYR A 356 17.69 12.89 18.49
C TYR A 356 17.28 14.13 17.69
N PHE A 357 17.84 15.28 18.03
CA PHE A 357 17.66 16.54 17.32
C PHE A 357 19.01 17.05 16.83
N PHE A 358 19.04 17.68 15.66
CA PHE A 358 20.25 18.10 14.98
C PHE A 358 20.23 19.61 14.72
N LYS A 359 21.39 20.26 14.83
CA LYS A 359 21.58 21.67 14.45
C LYS A 359 23.05 21.97 14.13
N GLY A 360 23.33 22.38 12.90
CA GLY A 360 24.68 22.52 12.37
C GLY A 360 25.52 21.25 12.55
N GLY A 361 26.64 21.39 13.25
CA GLY A 361 27.52 20.27 13.62
C GLY A 361 27.28 19.71 15.03
N ARG A 362 26.09 19.91 15.60
CA ARG A 362 25.70 19.40 16.93
C ARG A 362 24.47 18.50 16.86
N TYR A 363 24.33 17.64 17.85
CA TYR A 363 23.12 16.90 18.12
C TYR A 363 22.82 16.80 19.62
N TRP A 364 21.52 16.78 19.94
CA TRP A 364 20.97 16.55 21.26
C TRP A 364 20.36 15.15 21.32
N ARG A 365 20.16 14.62 22.53
CA ARG A 365 19.45 13.35 22.72
C ARG A 365 18.50 13.47 23.91
N PHE A 366 17.28 13.02 23.72
CA PHE A 366 16.14 13.19 24.62
C PHE A 366 15.43 11.87 24.90
N THR A 367 14.73 11.83 26.04
CA THR A 367 13.77 10.78 26.43
C THR A 367 12.40 11.43 26.57
N ASN A 368 11.55 11.32 25.55
CA ASN A 368 10.41 12.23 25.40
C ASN A 368 10.90 13.69 25.42
N LYS A 369 10.59 14.49 26.45
CA LYS A 369 11.05 15.88 26.63
C LYS A 369 12.31 16.05 27.52
N ASP A 370 12.76 15.01 28.23
CA ASP A 370 13.93 15.09 29.13
C ASP A 370 15.26 14.95 28.36
N MET A 371 16.18 15.92 28.46
CA MET A 371 17.50 15.78 27.82
C MET A 371 18.37 14.73 28.56
N ASP A 372 19.01 13.84 27.82
CA ASP A 372 20.02 12.94 28.38
C ASP A 372 21.25 13.73 28.85
N SER A 373 21.81 13.36 30.01
CA SER A 373 23.00 14.02 30.56
C SER A 373 24.22 13.90 29.61
N GLY A 374 24.97 14.99 29.48
CA GLY A 374 26.15 15.09 28.63
C GLY A 374 25.85 15.40 27.16
N TYR A 375 24.70 15.97 26.86
CA TYR A 375 24.32 16.55 25.57
C TYR A 375 24.22 18.09 25.65
N PRO A 376 24.28 18.83 24.52
CA PRO A 376 24.55 18.36 23.16
C PRO A 376 25.98 17.84 22.94
N LYS A 377 26.18 17.11 21.84
CA LYS A 377 27.48 16.60 21.39
C LYS A 377 27.75 17.01 19.95
N LEU A 378 29.01 16.97 19.52
CA LEU A 378 29.37 17.16 18.11
C LEU A 378 28.88 15.99 17.26
N LEU A 379 28.33 16.26 16.08
CA LEU A 379 27.74 15.26 15.18
C LEU A 379 28.70 14.11 14.88
N ARG A 380 29.89 14.44 14.36
CA ARG A 380 31.01 13.53 14.08
C ARG A 380 31.48 12.65 15.25
N ASN A 381 31.11 12.97 16.50
CA ASN A 381 31.47 12.15 17.67
C ASN A 381 30.41 11.09 18.00
N GLY A 382 29.28 11.05 17.29
CA GLY A 382 28.17 10.12 17.55
C GLY A 382 27.43 9.61 16.31
N PHE A 383 27.66 10.23 15.15
CA PHE A 383 27.19 9.84 13.83
C PHE A 383 28.32 10.05 12.82
N ASP A 384 29.33 9.19 12.86
CA ASP A 384 30.46 9.28 11.93
C ASP A 384 30.02 9.00 10.49
N GLY A 385 30.66 9.67 9.52
CA GLY A 385 30.29 9.64 8.10
C GLY A 385 29.02 10.43 7.71
N ILE A 386 28.36 11.13 8.63
CA ILE A 386 27.17 11.96 8.38
C ILE A 386 27.56 13.46 8.33
N PRO A 387 27.07 14.26 7.36
CA PRO A 387 27.42 15.67 7.22
C PRO A 387 26.71 16.57 8.25
N ASP A 388 27.41 17.61 8.71
CA ASP A 388 26.83 18.77 9.43
C ASP A 388 25.84 19.52 8.52
N MET A 389 24.83 20.20 9.09
CA MET A 389 23.71 20.86 8.38
C MET A 389 22.92 19.86 7.56
N LEU A 390 21.95 19.22 8.20
CA LEU A 390 21.03 18.24 7.61
C LEU A 390 19.71 18.92 7.21
N ASP A 391 18.93 18.27 6.35
CA ASP A 391 17.59 18.75 5.98
C ASP A 391 16.50 17.81 6.53
N ALA A 392 16.75 16.49 6.52
CA ALA A 392 15.86 15.51 7.15
C ALA A 392 16.60 14.27 7.67
N ALA A 393 16.00 13.56 8.63
CA ALA A 393 16.49 12.28 9.11
C ALA A 393 15.33 11.40 9.60
N PHE A 394 15.36 10.09 9.36
CA PHE A 394 14.40 9.15 9.94
C PHE A 394 14.95 7.72 10.04
N VAL A 395 14.23 6.82 10.72
CA VAL A 395 14.51 5.37 10.72
C VAL A 395 13.54 4.70 9.77
N TRP A 396 14.06 4.01 8.76
CA TRP A 396 13.23 3.35 7.75
C TRP A 396 12.78 1.96 8.20
N SER A 397 11.50 1.67 8.05
CA SER A 397 10.85 0.42 8.44
C SER A 397 11.43 -0.80 7.73
N GLY A 398 11.68 -0.70 6.42
CA GLY A 398 12.09 -1.84 5.58
C GLY A 398 13.43 -2.49 5.94
N ASN A 399 14.28 -1.85 6.75
CA ASN A 399 15.52 -2.48 7.26
C ASN A 399 16.02 -1.98 8.64
N GLY A 400 15.25 -1.12 9.32
CA GLY A 400 15.58 -0.57 10.64
C GLY A 400 16.80 0.35 10.69
N LYS A 401 17.35 0.78 9.53
CA LYS A 401 18.52 1.68 9.47
C LYS A 401 18.08 3.15 9.49
N THR A 402 18.98 4.03 9.94
CA THR A 402 18.74 5.47 9.94
C THR A 402 19.16 6.04 8.59
N TYR A 403 18.34 6.91 8.02
CA TYR A 403 18.60 7.60 6.77
C TYR A 403 18.62 9.10 7.01
N PHE A 404 19.65 9.77 6.50
CA PHE A 404 19.92 11.19 6.63
C PHE A 404 19.92 11.84 5.25
N PHE A 405 19.33 13.02 5.10
CA PHE A 405 19.10 13.70 3.83
C PHE A 405 19.71 15.11 3.87
N LYS A 406 20.26 15.53 2.73
CA LYS A 406 20.82 16.87 2.51
C LYS A 406 20.91 17.20 1.02
N GLY A 407 20.33 18.31 0.59
CA GLY A 407 20.33 18.77 -0.79
C GLY A 407 19.70 17.75 -1.73
N ASP A 408 20.45 17.32 -2.75
CA ASP A 408 20.05 16.26 -3.67
C ASP A 408 20.43 14.84 -3.19
N GLN A 409 20.93 14.68 -1.96
CA GLN A 409 21.62 13.47 -1.49
C GLN A 409 21.10 12.89 -0.17
N TYR A 410 21.35 11.59 0.03
CA TYR A 410 21.09 10.89 1.28
C TYR A 410 22.22 9.91 1.65
N TRP A 411 22.34 9.63 2.96
CA TRP A 411 23.27 8.71 3.59
C TRP A 411 22.48 7.65 4.37
N ARG A 412 22.94 6.40 4.37
CA ARG A 412 22.40 5.35 5.25
C ARG A 412 23.40 5.05 6.37
N TYR A 413 22.95 5.26 7.60
CA TYR A 413 23.69 5.05 8.84
C TYR A 413 23.29 3.75 9.53
N ASP A 414 24.28 2.97 9.94
CA ASP A 414 24.10 1.69 10.62
C ASP A 414 25.17 1.51 11.70
N SER A 415 24.81 1.81 12.95
CA SER A 415 25.74 1.79 14.10
C SER A 415 26.30 0.42 14.46
N ASN A 416 25.88 -0.63 13.78
CA ASN A 416 26.42 -1.98 13.95
C ASN A 416 27.62 -2.25 13.04
N ASN A 417 27.90 -1.36 12.08
CA ASN A 417 29.05 -1.42 11.18
C ASN A 417 30.15 -0.46 11.63
N ASP A 418 31.39 -0.78 11.25
CA ASP A 418 32.56 0.08 11.37
C ASP A 418 33.28 0.13 10.00
N PRO A 419 33.26 1.25 9.26
CA PRO A 419 32.58 2.51 9.59
C PRO A 419 31.03 2.40 9.56
N PRO A 420 30.29 3.22 10.34
CA PRO A 420 28.82 3.20 10.38
C PRO A 420 28.12 3.61 9.07
N VAL A 421 28.85 4.30 8.19
CA VAL A 421 28.41 4.72 6.85
C VAL A 421 29.35 4.10 5.83
N SER A 422 28.79 3.42 4.83
CA SER A 422 29.57 2.82 3.74
C SER A 422 30.04 3.90 2.75
N GLU A 423 31.26 3.75 2.22
CA GLU A 423 31.86 4.56 1.14
C GLU A 423 30.99 4.68 -0.13
N ARG A 424 29.93 3.88 -0.24
CA ARG A 424 28.91 3.93 -1.32
C ARG A 424 27.84 5.02 -1.10
N TYR A 425 28.02 5.89 -0.11
CA TYR A 425 27.19 7.06 0.20
C TYR A 425 28.04 8.34 0.17
N PRO A 426 27.47 9.50 -0.18
CA PRO A 426 26.06 9.77 -0.48
C PRO A 426 25.50 9.07 -1.73
N LYS A 427 24.18 9.01 -1.81
CA LYS A 427 23.39 8.59 -2.97
C LYS A 427 22.34 9.65 -3.31
N PRO A 428 21.90 9.79 -4.57
CA PRO A 428 20.93 10.82 -4.94
C PRO A 428 19.52 10.49 -4.40
N ILE A 429 18.77 11.50 -3.97
CA ILE A 429 17.41 11.34 -3.43
C ILE A 429 16.45 10.74 -4.46
N SER A 430 16.71 10.91 -5.77
CA SER A 430 15.92 10.32 -6.85
C SER A 430 15.79 8.78 -6.82
N ASN A 431 16.61 8.07 -6.02
CA ASN A 431 16.37 6.65 -5.71
C ASN A 431 15.04 6.42 -4.97
N TRP A 432 14.60 7.39 -4.16
CA TRP A 432 13.31 7.41 -3.47
C TRP A 432 12.26 8.00 -4.43
N ARG A 433 11.63 7.12 -5.23
CA ARG A 433 10.82 7.54 -6.39
C ARG A 433 9.72 8.53 -6.00
N GLY A 434 9.68 9.69 -6.65
CA GLY A 434 8.67 10.73 -6.43
C GLY A 434 8.95 11.74 -5.31
N LEU A 435 10.01 11.58 -4.51
CA LEU A 435 10.42 12.62 -3.55
C LEU A 435 11.15 13.79 -4.24
N PRO A 436 10.97 15.03 -3.76
CA PRO A 436 11.79 16.17 -4.17
C PRO A 436 13.16 16.15 -3.46
N ASN A 437 14.07 16.99 -3.93
CA ASN A 437 15.30 17.31 -3.20
C ASN A 437 15.01 18.30 -2.05
N ASP A 438 16.05 18.57 -1.25
CA ASP A 438 16.08 19.60 -0.21
C ASP A 438 15.00 19.41 0.88
N LEU A 439 14.63 18.16 1.19
CA LEU A 439 13.51 17.78 2.06
C LEU A 439 13.55 18.43 3.45
N ASP A 440 12.52 19.19 3.85
CA ASP A 440 12.51 19.93 5.13
C ASP A 440 12.29 19.02 6.35
N ALA A 441 11.68 17.84 6.19
CA ALA A 441 11.57 16.83 7.26
C ALA A 441 11.20 15.44 6.74
N ALA A 442 11.42 14.41 7.57
CA ALA A 442 10.98 13.04 7.35
C ALA A 442 10.67 12.35 8.69
N PHE A 443 9.57 11.59 8.78
CA PHE A 443 9.29 10.72 9.93
C PHE A 443 8.31 9.59 9.59
N GLN A 444 8.10 8.66 10.52
CA GLN A 444 7.05 7.64 10.44
C GLN A 444 5.89 7.98 11.38
N TRP A 445 4.66 7.93 10.86
CA TRP A 445 3.45 8.21 11.65
C TRP A 445 2.94 6.95 12.39
N GLU A 446 1.86 7.09 13.16
CA GLU A 446 1.29 6.01 13.96
C GLU A 446 0.70 4.84 13.15
N ASN A 447 0.44 5.05 11.86
CA ASN A 447 0.01 4.02 10.91
C ASN A 447 1.19 3.27 10.23
N SER A 448 2.41 3.45 10.72
CA SER A 448 3.66 2.87 10.18
C SER A 448 4.02 3.27 8.74
N ARG A 449 3.35 4.27 8.15
CA ARG A 449 3.77 4.86 6.86
C ARG A 449 4.82 5.95 7.09
N THR A 450 5.82 5.99 6.23
CA THR A 450 6.78 7.09 6.16
C THR A 450 6.15 8.32 5.50
N TYR A 451 6.45 9.51 6.02
CA TYR A 451 6.01 10.80 5.49
C TYR A 451 7.19 11.77 5.40
N PHE A 452 7.28 12.47 4.27
CA PHE A 452 8.30 13.48 3.97
C PHE A 452 7.62 14.84 3.73
N PHE A 453 8.32 15.93 4.06
CA PHE A 453 7.76 17.29 4.00
C PHE A 453 8.66 18.19 3.14
N LYS A 454 8.05 19.06 2.34
CA LYS A 454 8.74 20.13 1.60
C LYS A 454 7.82 21.31 1.33
N GLY A 455 8.16 22.49 1.84
CA GLY A 455 7.39 23.73 1.70
C GLY A 455 5.98 23.59 2.27
N ASP A 456 4.97 23.99 1.50
CA ASP A 456 3.55 23.90 1.86
C ASP A 456 2.99 22.46 1.87
N LYS A 457 3.83 21.45 1.63
CA LYS A 457 3.43 20.11 1.18
C LYS A 457 4.08 18.96 1.94
N TYR A 458 3.40 17.81 1.86
CA TYR A 458 3.90 16.53 2.34
C TYR A 458 3.59 15.38 1.36
N TYR A 459 4.44 14.37 1.43
CA TYR A 459 4.47 13.19 0.58
C TYR A 459 4.34 11.97 1.49
N ARG A 460 3.33 11.12 1.30
CA ARG A 460 3.27 9.80 1.94
C ARG A 460 4.10 8.84 1.10
N PHE A 461 5.04 8.14 1.70
CA PHE A 461 5.92 7.20 1.00
C PHE A 461 5.53 5.76 1.29
N ASN A 462 5.54 4.93 0.26
CA ASN A 462 5.25 3.53 0.32
C ASN A 462 6.55 2.76 0.58
N ASP A 463 6.73 2.30 1.82
CA ASP A 463 7.94 1.57 2.22
C ASP A 463 8.08 0.19 1.54
N ILE A 464 7.05 -0.28 0.80
CA ILE A 464 7.05 -1.56 0.08
C ILE A 464 7.38 -1.35 -1.41
N SER A 465 6.64 -0.49 -2.14
CA SER A 465 6.94 -0.21 -3.56
C SER A 465 8.07 0.81 -3.78
N PHE A 466 8.60 1.39 -2.69
CA PHE A 466 9.72 2.33 -2.65
C PHE A 466 9.51 3.60 -3.51
N GLU A 467 8.29 4.12 -3.46
CA GLU A 467 7.85 5.34 -4.15
C GLU A 467 6.85 6.15 -3.31
N VAL A 468 6.59 7.40 -3.68
CA VAL A 468 5.48 8.18 -3.14
C VAL A 468 4.15 7.51 -3.47
N ASP A 469 3.33 7.25 -2.45
CA ASP A 469 2.02 6.62 -2.60
C ASP A 469 1.11 7.41 -3.56
N SER A 470 0.41 6.69 -4.43
CA SER A 470 -0.80 7.23 -5.09
C SER A 470 -1.97 7.35 -4.10
N GLY A 471 -2.94 8.20 -4.42
CA GLY A 471 -4.18 8.35 -3.68
C GLY A 471 -4.99 9.54 -4.17
N ASP A 472 -6.22 9.70 -3.65
CA ASP A 472 -7.10 10.83 -3.96
C ASP A 472 -7.30 11.72 -2.71
N PRO A 473 -7.02 13.04 -2.77
CA PRO A 473 -6.28 13.73 -3.84
C PRO A 473 -4.82 13.22 -3.97
N PRO A 474 -4.13 13.45 -5.10
CA PRO A 474 -2.76 13.00 -5.30
C PRO A 474 -1.78 13.58 -4.27
N TYR A 475 -0.68 12.87 -4.05
CA TYR A 475 0.48 13.40 -3.33
C TYR A 475 1.43 14.10 -4.32
N PRO A 476 2.12 15.19 -3.93
CA PRO A 476 2.09 15.83 -2.62
C PRO A 476 0.78 16.56 -2.29
N ARG A 477 0.37 16.46 -1.02
CA ARG A 477 -0.82 17.15 -0.47
C ARG A 477 -0.39 18.34 0.39
N SER A 478 -1.28 19.31 0.58
CA SER A 478 -1.05 20.46 1.47
C SER A 478 -0.87 20.02 2.93
N THR A 479 0.18 20.50 3.60
CA THR A 479 0.45 20.20 5.01
C THR A 479 -0.58 20.88 5.93
N SER A 480 -0.91 22.15 5.70
CA SER A 480 -1.90 22.87 6.52
C SER A 480 -3.30 22.26 6.50
N VAL A 481 -3.75 21.76 5.35
CA VAL A 481 -5.09 21.15 5.20
C VAL A 481 -5.20 19.76 5.86
N TRP A 482 -4.10 18.98 5.89
CA TRP A 482 -4.13 17.56 6.27
C TRP A 482 -3.39 17.20 7.57
N TRP A 483 -2.48 18.05 8.06
CA TRP A 483 -1.77 17.85 9.34
C TRP A 483 -2.13 18.89 10.40
N PHE A 484 -2.54 20.10 10.00
CA PHE A 484 -2.82 21.20 10.93
C PHE A 484 -4.32 21.59 11.00
N ASP A 485 -5.18 20.87 10.26
CA ASP A 485 -6.64 21.08 10.15
C ASP A 485 -7.09 22.53 9.92
N CYS A 486 -6.42 23.24 9.01
CA CYS A 486 -6.69 24.65 8.72
C CYS A 486 -8.00 24.90 7.93
N GLN A 487 -8.97 23.98 7.96
CA GLN A 487 -10.15 23.91 7.07
C GLN A 487 -11.30 24.88 7.44
N SER A 488 -11.02 26.15 7.79
CA SER A 488 -12.08 27.18 7.85
C SER A 488 -11.66 28.66 7.68
N ILE A 489 -10.43 28.97 7.26
CA ILE A 489 -9.95 30.37 7.26
C ILE A 489 -10.59 31.23 6.15
N SER A 490 -10.92 30.66 4.99
CA SER A 490 -11.57 31.36 3.86
C SER A 490 -12.99 31.89 4.13
N HIS A 491 -13.66 31.41 5.19
CA HIS A 491 -15.02 31.82 5.55
C HIS A 491 -15.11 32.78 6.75
N ARG A 492 -14.01 33.09 7.45
CA ARG A 492 -14.03 34.04 8.58
C ARG A 492 -13.55 35.45 8.22
N THR A 493 -12.65 35.60 7.25
CA THR A 493 -12.13 36.91 6.83
C THR A 493 -13.15 37.75 6.07
N ASN A 494 -13.94 37.12 5.18
CA ASN A 494 -15.02 37.79 4.44
C ASN A 494 -16.22 38.18 5.32
N ALA A 495 -16.33 37.65 6.55
CA ALA A 495 -17.44 37.92 7.47
C ALA A 495 -17.27 39.19 8.32
N THR A 496 -16.11 39.86 8.27
CA THR A 496 -15.79 41.01 9.15
C THR A 496 -15.33 42.28 8.41
N GLN A 497 -15.24 42.27 7.07
CA GLN A 497 -14.99 43.46 6.26
C GLN A 497 -16.21 43.92 5.43
N ALA A 498 -17.36 43.25 5.56
CA ALA A 498 -18.57 43.50 4.79
C ALA A 498 -19.68 44.20 5.59
N THR A 499 -19.37 45.04 6.60
CA THR A 499 -20.41 45.68 7.44
C THR A 499 -20.07 47.07 7.99
N THR A 500 -19.36 47.89 7.22
CA THR A 500 -19.32 49.37 7.44
C THR A 500 -19.64 50.13 6.16
N THR A 501 -20.95 50.20 5.87
CA THR A 501 -21.66 51.35 5.26
C THR A 501 -20.88 52.22 4.26
N ALA A 502 -21.12 51.99 2.97
CA ALA A 502 -20.84 52.98 1.93
C ALA A 502 -22.03 53.95 1.79
N GLU A 503 -22.07 55.03 2.58
CA GLU A 503 -23.08 56.08 2.44
C GLU A 503 -22.58 57.47 2.92
N GLU A 504 -21.61 58.08 2.21
CA GLU A 504 -21.59 59.55 2.12
C GLU A 504 -21.05 60.08 0.77
N LEU A 505 -21.88 60.94 0.20
CA LEU A 505 -21.90 61.64 -1.09
C LEU A 505 -20.61 62.27 -1.65
N GLU A 506 -20.64 62.52 -2.97
CA GLU A 506 -19.75 63.44 -3.69
C GLU A 506 -19.75 64.87 -3.09
N ILE A 507 -18.67 65.65 -3.31
CA ILE A 507 -18.69 67.01 -3.94
C ILE A 507 -17.33 67.76 -3.88
N ARG A 508 -16.87 68.27 -5.04
CA ARG A 508 -15.93 69.40 -5.30
C ARG A 508 -14.56 69.52 -4.58
N GLY A 509 -13.50 69.64 -5.39
CA GLY A 509 -13.03 71.00 -5.72
C GLY A 509 -11.57 71.44 -5.45
N THR A 510 -10.70 71.30 -6.46
CA THR A 510 -9.66 72.28 -6.89
C THR A 510 -8.69 72.93 -5.87
N ASN A 511 -7.40 72.59 -5.95
CA ASN A 511 -6.25 73.45 -6.35
C ASN A 511 -4.91 72.68 -6.16
N MET A 512 -4.02 72.55 -7.17
CA MET A 512 -2.99 73.52 -7.61
C MET A 512 -1.96 73.80 -6.49
N ILE A 513 -0.64 73.59 -6.63
CA ILE A 513 0.29 74.11 -7.67
C ILE A 513 1.61 73.28 -7.76
N GLN A 514 2.13 73.07 -9.00
CA GLN A 514 3.53 72.86 -9.47
C GLN A 514 4.49 71.82 -8.79
N ASP A 515 5.49 71.23 -9.47
CA ASP A 515 5.91 71.38 -10.88
C ASP A 515 6.45 70.07 -11.52
N SER A 516 6.57 70.10 -12.85
CA SER A 516 7.11 69.04 -13.73
C SER A 516 8.66 69.21 -13.94
N PRO A 517 9.43 68.42 -14.76
CA PRO A 517 9.02 67.73 -15.99
C PRO A 517 9.62 66.32 -16.31
N HIS A 518 8.92 65.60 -17.22
CA HIS A 518 9.37 64.89 -18.45
C HIS A 518 10.77 64.17 -18.50
N GLU A 519 10.99 63.04 -19.21
CA GLU A 519 10.17 62.35 -20.23
C GLU A 519 10.54 60.84 -20.44
N THR A 520 10.02 60.27 -21.54
CA THR A 520 10.33 59.00 -22.23
C THR A 520 11.81 58.58 -22.28
N GLY A 521 12.21 57.33 -22.61
CA GLY A 521 11.50 56.13 -23.08
C GLY A 521 12.43 55.27 -23.97
N HIS A 522 11.94 54.15 -24.51
CA HIS A 522 12.59 53.27 -25.52
C HIS A 522 13.87 52.44 -25.16
N SER A 523 13.68 51.12 -25.10
CA SER A 523 14.25 50.12 -26.04
C SER A 523 15.78 49.98 -26.27
N LEU A 524 16.28 48.76 -25.97
CA LEU A 524 17.37 48.00 -26.66
C LEU A 524 18.81 48.58 -26.72
N GLY A 525 19.84 47.75 -26.49
CA GLY A 525 21.20 48.09 -26.97
C GLY A 525 22.45 47.50 -26.27
N LEU A 526 22.68 46.19 -26.39
CA LEU A 526 24.00 45.52 -26.52
C LEU A 526 25.33 46.19 -26.02
N SER A 527 25.96 45.48 -25.06
CA SER A 527 27.37 45.00 -25.11
C SER A 527 28.56 45.87 -24.65
N HIS A 528 29.67 45.15 -24.35
CA HIS A 528 31.04 45.56 -24.02
C HIS A 528 31.21 46.37 -22.71
N ALA A 529 31.83 45.88 -21.63
CA ALA A 529 33.14 45.21 -21.42
C ALA A 529 34.36 46.16 -21.37
N VAL A 530 35.51 45.64 -20.91
CA VAL A 530 36.88 46.24 -20.80
C VAL A 530 37.40 46.48 -19.37
N GLU A 531 38.17 45.50 -18.86
CA GLU A 531 39.46 45.66 -18.11
C GLU A 531 39.49 46.39 -16.74
N ARG A 532 40.53 46.40 -15.89
CA ARG A 532 41.90 45.80 -15.72
C ARG A 532 42.15 45.89 -14.17
N ARG A 533 42.90 45.11 -13.38
CA ARG A 533 44.25 44.47 -13.37
C ARG A 533 44.25 43.61 -12.06
N ALA A 534 44.87 42.43 -11.88
CA ALA A 534 46.15 41.85 -12.31
C ALA A 534 47.40 42.18 -11.44
N LEU A 535 47.78 41.23 -10.58
CA LEU A 535 49.12 40.93 -10.01
C LEU A 535 49.08 39.42 -9.65
N MET A 536 49.80 38.47 -10.26
CA MET A 536 51.25 38.28 -10.51
C MET A 536 52.07 38.14 -9.21
N ALA A 537 52.92 37.12 -9.00
CA ALA A 537 53.24 35.87 -9.74
C ALA A 537 53.83 34.84 -8.70
N SER A 538 54.39 33.66 -8.96
CA SER A 538 54.93 32.89 -10.12
C SER A 538 55.04 31.38 -9.70
N TYR A 539 55.59 30.36 -10.38
CA TYR A 539 56.33 30.11 -11.65
C TYR A 539 56.08 28.60 -11.99
N ASN A 540 55.83 28.12 -13.22
CA ASN A 540 56.75 27.82 -14.34
C ASN A 540 57.88 26.82 -13.98
N LYS A 541 58.20 25.73 -14.71
CA LYS A 541 57.96 25.26 -16.12
C LYS A 541 57.70 23.72 -16.10
N GLY A 542 57.44 22.93 -17.15
CA GLY A 542 57.37 22.99 -18.64
C GLY A 542 57.33 21.52 -19.16
N TYR A 543 57.13 21.15 -20.44
CA TYR A 543 57.16 21.85 -21.74
C TYR A 543 56.40 20.98 -22.81
N GLN A 544 55.77 21.62 -23.80
CA GLN A 544 55.13 21.03 -25.02
C GLN A 544 55.98 21.43 -26.27
N PRO A 545 55.66 21.26 -27.58
CA PRO A 545 54.43 20.78 -28.27
C PRO A 545 54.65 19.91 -29.56
N SER A 546 53.58 19.59 -30.31
CA SER A 546 53.54 19.74 -31.80
C SER A 546 52.14 19.59 -32.45
N PHE A 547 51.66 20.63 -33.16
CA PHE A 547 50.72 20.69 -34.33
C PHE A 547 49.48 19.75 -34.41
N LYS A 548 48.23 20.24 -34.51
CA LYS A 548 47.53 20.86 -35.69
C LYS A 548 47.51 19.94 -36.94
N LEU A 549 46.39 19.62 -37.63
CA LEU A 549 45.12 20.29 -38.00
C LEU A 549 43.99 19.23 -38.24
N ASP A 550 42.67 19.46 -38.38
CA ASP A 550 41.69 20.50 -37.93
C ASP A 550 40.23 20.08 -38.39
N ILE A 551 39.19 20.91 -38.18
CA ILE A 551 37.79 20.84 -38.72
C ILE A 551 36.84 19.69 -38.27
N ASN A 552 35.87 20.00 -37.36
CA ASN A 552 34.40 19.85 -37.53
C ASN A 552 33.61 19.99 -36.20
N ASP A 553 32.86 21.09 -36.02
CA ASP A 553 31.91 21.28 -34.91
C ASP A 553 30.49 20.80 -35.29
N ALA A 554 30.10 19.59 -34.88
CA ALA A 554 28.70 19.13 -34.97
C ALA A 554 28.35 17.87 -34.12
N LYS A 555 28.99 17.62 -32.96
CA LYS A 555 28.64 16.44 -32.11
C LYS A 555 29.12 16.55 -30.64
N ALA A 556 28.40 17.34 -29.82
CA ALA A 556 28.82 17.62 -28.42
C ALA A 556 27.68 17.67 -27.37
N VAL A 557 26.56 16.97 -27.59
CA VAL A 557 25.42 16.89 -26.63
C VAL A 557 25.05 15.44 -26.28
N GLN A 558 25.81 14.44 -26.75
CA GLN A 558 25.50 13.01 -26.58
C GLN A 558 26.74 12.20 -26.14
N ALA A 559 27.37 12.62 -25.04
CA ALA A 559 28.58 11.97 -24.49
C ALA A 559 28.76 12.19 -22.97
N HIS A 560 27.67 12.21 -22.18
CA HIS A 560 27.76 12.33 -20.71
C HIS A 560 26.79 11.45 -19.91
N TYR A 561 26.13 10.48 -20.56
CA TYR A 561 25.49 9.35 -19.91
C TYR A 561 26.12 8.08 -20.49
N GLY A 562 26.76 7.26 -19.66
CA GLY A 562 27.56 6.14 -20.17
C GLY A 562 28.62 5.58 -19.23
N PHE A 563 28.38 5.53 -17.92
CA PHE A 563 29.18 4.68 -17.02
C PHE A 563 28.33 3.49 -16.53
N ARG A 564 28.54 2.34 -17.18
CA ARG A 564 28.04 1.05 -16.70
C ARG A 564 28.62 0.79 -15.31
N TYR A 565 27.76 0.57 -14.32
CA TYR A 565 28.20 -0.03 -13.07
C TYR A 565 28.03 -1.55 -13.17
N GLN A 566 29.03 -2.24 -13.75
CA GLN A 566 29.12 -3.69 -13.61
C GLN A 566 29.21 -4.01 -12.12
N ARG A 567 28.14 -4.56 -11.57
CA ARG A 567 28.19 -5.31 -10.31
C ARG A 567 28.35 -6.76 -10.70
N SER A 568 29.48 -7.36 -10.32
CA SER A 568 29.75 -8.77 -10.57
C SER A 568 28.64 -9.63 -9.95
N LEU A 569 27.79 -10.17 -10.82
CA LEU A 569 27.11 -11.44 -10.61
C LEU A 569 28.16 -12.57 -10.53
N PRO A 570 27.79 -13.81 -10.18
CA PRO A 570 28.64 -14.96 -10.47
C PRO A 570 29.05 -14.97 -11.96
N GLU A 571 30.31 -15.23 -12.26
CA GLU A 571 30.79 -15.37 -13.64
C GLU A 571 30.44 -16.76 -14.21
N ASP A 572 29.16 -16.95 -14.52
CA ASP A 572 28.64 -18.01 -15.40
C ASP A 572 27.39 -17.46 -16.14
N ASP A 573 27.15 -17.91 -17.38
CA ASP A 573 25.94 -17.65 -18.20
C ASP A 573 25.63 -16.22 -18.74
N GLU A 574 26.64 -15.44 -19.18
CA GLU A 574 26.44 -14.44 -20.26
C GLU A 574 27.04 -14.93 -21.60
N PRO A 575 26.24 -15.08 -22.69
CA PRO A 575 26.72 -15.64 -23.96
C PRO A 575 27.53 -14.62 -24.78
N SER A 576 28.80 -14.94 -25.03
CA SER A 576 29.73 -14.10 -25.81
C SER A 576 29.50 -14.19 -27.33
N GLY A 577 28.35 -13.72 -27.82
CA GLY A 577 28.00 -13.65 -29.25
C GLY A 577 28.22 -12.28 -29.89
N PRO A 578 28.30 -12.18 -31.23
CA PRO A 578 28.03 -10.93 -31.93
C PRO A 578 26.56 -10.51 -31.69
N PRO A 579 26.22 -9.21 -31.78
CA PRO A 579 24.82 -8.79 -31.62
C PRO A 579 23.94 -9.47 -32.69
N PRO A 580 22.78 -10.04 -32.30
CA PRO A 580 21.91 -10.74 -33.23
C PRO A 580 21.28 -9.79 -34.26
N ASP A 581 20.87 -10.33 -35.39
CA ASP A 581 20.26 -9.55 -36.46
C ASP A 581 18.77 -9.29 -36.15
N THR A 582 18.51 -8.16 -35.49
CA THR A 582 17.20 -7.71 -35.00
C THR A 582 16.61 -6.58 -35.84
N SER A 583 17.00 -6.42 -37.12
CA SER A 583 16.43 -5.40 -38.00
C SER A 583 14.90 -5.49 -38.14
N ASP A 584 14.38 -6.71 -38.00
CA ASP A 584 12.98 -7.07 -38.24
C ASP A 584 12.18 -7.16 -36.93
N ALA A 585 12.77 -6.78 -35.80
CA ALA A 585 12.10 -6.79 -34.50
C ALA A 585 11.10 -5.61 -34.38
N PRO A 586 9.87 -5.83 -33.89
CA PRO A 586 8.89 -4.74 -33.74
C PRO A 586 9.30 -3.75 -32.64
N ASP A 587 9.07 -2.46 -32.89
CA ASP A 587 9.30 -1.41 -31.89
C ASP A 587 8.14 -1.37 -30.89
N LEU A 588 8.39 -1.84 -29.67
CA LEU A 588 7.43 -1.83 -28.56
C LEU A 588 7.00 -0.42 -28.11
N CYS A 589 7.71 0.64 -28.50
CA CYS A 589 7.26 2.02 -28.30
C CYS A 589 6.28 2.51 -29.37
N GLN A 590 6.19 1.83 -30.53
CA GLN A 590 5.23 2.13 -31.60
C GLN A 590 4.01 1.20 -31.57
N ASP A 591 4.23 -0.09 -31.28
CA ASP A 591 3.15 -1.07 -31.05
C ASP A 591 3.46 -1.88 -29.79
N ALA A 592 2.84 -1.45 -28.69
CA ALA A 592 3.11 -1.95 -27.35
C ALA A 592 2.31 -3.22 -26.96
N SER A 593 1.53 -3.78 -27.88
CA SER A 593 0.83 -5.07 -27.68
C SER A 593 1.82 -6.23 -27.52
N ILE A 594 1.44 -7.28 -26.82
CA ILE A 594 2.32 -8.41 -26.47
C ILE A 594 1.60 -9.75 -26.63
N ASP A 595 2.33 -10.80 -27.00
CA ASP A 595 1.79 -12.16 -27.18
C ASP A 595 1.80 -12.95 -25.86
N ALA A 596 2.78 -12.67 -25.01
CA ALA A 596 2.94 -13.33 -23.71
C ALA A 596 3.85 -12.50 -22.79
N VAL A 597 3.68 -12.65 -21.47
CA VAL A 597 4.59 -12.13 -20.46
C VAL A 597 4.76 -13.16 -19.33
N THR A 598 5.99 -13.32 -18.87
CA THR A 598 6.31 -14.17 -17.72
C THR A 598 7.28 -13.47 -16.77
N ARG A 599 7.29 -13.90 -15.51
CA ARG A 599 8.25 -13.52 -14.47
C ARG A 599 9.08 -14.75 -14.10
N THR A 600 10.39 -14.56 -13.94
CA THR A 600 11.32 -15.59 -13.44
C THR A 600 11.72 -15.32 -11.99
N GLU A 601 12.24 -16.34 -11.31
CA GLU A 601 12.59 -16.33 -9.89
C GLU A 601 13.66 -15.28 -9.51
N ASP A 602 14.47 -14.83 -10.48
CA ASP A 602 15.43 -13.72 -10.34
C ASP A 602 14.76 -12.32 -10.29
N GLY A 603 13.42 -12.25 -10.36
CA GLY A 603 12.66 -11.00 -10.39
C GLY A 603 12.61 -10.32 -11.76
N SER A 604 13.16 -10.94 -12.81
CA SER A 604 13.06 -10.43 -14.18
C SER A 604 11.70 -10.70 -14.80
N SER A 605 11.20 -9.77 -15.61
CA SER A 605 10.06 -10.00 -16.49
C SER A 605 10.53 -10.15 -17.94
N TYR A 606 10.01 -11.15 -18.64
CA TYR A 606 10.25 -11.38 -20.06
C TYR A 606 8.94 -11.20 -20.84
N VAL A 607 8.99 -10.38 -21.88
CA VAL A 607 7.87 -10.03 -22.76
C VAL A 607 8.15 -10.60 -24.15
N PHE A 608 7.15 -11.20 -24.79
CA PHE A 608 7.27 -11.89 -26.07
C PHE A 608 6.35 -11.26 -27.12
N LYS A 609 6.85 -11.14 -28.36
CA LYS A 609 6.10 -10.63 -29.50
C LYS A 609 6.67 -11.14 -30.83
N GLY A 610 5.84 -11.81 -31.63
CA GLY A 610 6.27 -12.46 -32.86
C GLY A 610 7.38 -13.48 -32.59
N GLU A 611 8.50 -13.39 -33.33
CA GLU A 611 9.67 -14.25 -33.13
C GLU A 611 10.69 -13.71 -32.12
N PHE A 612 10.36 -12.63 -31.40
CA PHE A 612 11.28 -11.89 -30.53
C PHE A 612 10.81 -11.84 -29.08
N TYR A 613 11.75 -11.62 -28.16
CA TYR A 613 11.47 -11.37 -26.75
C TYR A 613 12.39 -10.29 -26.17
N TRP A 614 11.94 -9.65 -25.10
CA TRP A 614 12.61 -8.56 -24.36
C TRP A 614 12.69 -8.91 -22.88
N LYS A 615 13.80 -8.56 -22.23
CA LYS A 615 13.89 -8.50 -20.77
C LYS A 615 13.53 -7.09 -20.31
N ILE A 616 12.58 -7.01 -19.38
CA ILE A 616 12.13 -5.77 -18.73
C ILE A 616 12.61 -5.78 -17.28
N LEU A 617 13.18 -4.66 -16.83
CA LEU A 617 13.61 -4.42 -15.45
C LEU A 617 13.40 -2.94 -15.12
N ASP A 618 12.89 -2.63 -13.92
CA ASP A 618 12.63 -1.24 -13.46
C ASP A 618 11.85 -0.37 -14.48
N ASN A 619 10.86 -0.98 -15.14
CA ASN A 619 10.01 -0.38 -16.17
C ASN A 619 10.78 0.13 -17.42
N ALA A 620 11.93 -0.48 -17.73
CA ALA A 620 12.71 -0.23 -18.93
C ALA A 620 13.10 -1.54 -19.63
N ILE A 621 13.29 -1.48 -20.95
CA ILE A 621 13.93 -2.54 -21.72
C ILE A 621 15.42 -2.60 -21.35
N VAL A 622 15.93 -3.80 -21.06
CA VAL A 622 17.34 -4.02 -20.70
C VAL A 622 18.25 -3.99 -21.94
N ASP A 623 19.43 -3.36 -21.81
CA ASP A 623 20.53 -3.37 -22.79
C ASP A 623 20.75 -4.80 -23.36
N GLY A 624 20.79 -4.93 -24.69
CA GLY A 624 21.01 -6.22 -25.36
C GLY A 624 19.74 -6.97 -25.79
N TYR A 625 18.56 -6.37 -25.59
CA TYR A 625 17.28 -6.84 -26.14
C TYR A 625 16.73 -5.86 -27.20
N PRO A 626 15.87 -6.30 -28.15
CA PRO A 626 15.29 -7.64 -28.32
C PRO A 626 16.31 -8.74 -28.64
N ARG A 627 15.91 -9.98 -28.42
CA ARG A 627 16.58 -11.18 -28.94
C ARG A 627 15.57 -12.13 -29.58
N LYS A 628 15.99 -12.98 -30.50
CA LYS A 628 15.09 -13.97 -31.14
C LYS A 628 14.80 -15.10 -30.15
N ILE A 629 13.55 -15.53 -30.10
CA ILE A 629 13.09 -16.62 -29.22
C ILE A 629 13.91 -17.88 -29.48
N SER A 630 14.16 -18.19 -30.76
CA SER A 630 14.92 -19.36 -31.22
C SER A 630 16.43 -19.34 -30.91
N GLU A 631 16.99 -18.25 -30.37
CA GLU A 631 18.39 -18.21 -29.91
C GLU A 631 18.56 -18.66 -28.46
N ASP A 632 17.57 -18.40 -27.60
CA ASP A 632 17.67 -18.58 -26.14
C ASP A 632 16.63 -19.55 -25.55
N TRP A 633 15.57 -19.86 -26.30
CA TRP A 633 14.50 -20.78 -25.92
C TRP A 633 14.40 -21.87 -26.99
N GLU A 634 15.41 -22.73 -27.09
CA GLU A 634 15.55 -23.67 -28.21
C GLU A 634 14.29 -24.56 -28.36
N GLY A 635 13.69 -24.52 -29.56
CA GLY A 635 12.48 -25.27 -29.89
C GLY A 635 11.16 -24.58 -29.52
N LEU A 636 11.16 -23.40 -28.87
CA LEU A 636 9.96 -22.57 -28.72
C LEU A 636 9.62 -21.85 -30.05
N GLU A 637 8.34 -21.81 -30.39
CA GLU A 637 7.84 -21.06 -31.54
C GLU A 637 7.47 -19.62 -31.16
N GLY A 638 7.66 -18.67 -32.08
CA GLY A 638 7.12 -17.31 -31.95
C GLY A 638 5.62 -17.22 -32.27
N ASN A 639 4.99 -16.10 -31.88
CA ASN A 639 3.53 -15.89 -31.86
C ASN A 639 2.87 -16.85 -30.87
N LEU A 640 2.82 -16.47 -29.59
CA LEU A 640 2.37 -17.30 -28.47
C LEU A 640 0.92 -17.00 -28.08
N ASP A 641 0.21 -17.98 -27.52
CA ASP A 641 -1.19 -17.84 -27.08
C ASP A 641 -1.31 -17.46 -25.59
N ALA A 642 -0.34 -17.88 -24.77
CA ALA A 642 -0.20 -17.54 -23.36
C ALA A 642 1.15 -18.02 -22.80
N SER A 643 1.55 -17.49 -21.65
CA SER A 643 2.63 -18.04 -20.82
C SER A 643 2.36 -17.90 -19.33
N PHE A 644 2.80 -18.86 -18.53
CA PHE A 644 2.83 -18.73 -17.07
C PHE A 644 4.05 -19.46 -16.48
N THR A 645 4.58 -18.97 -15.36
CA THR A 645 5.55 -19.73 -14.56
C THR A 645 4.79 -20.45 -13.44
N TRP A 646 4.86 -21.77 -13.38
CA TRP A 646 4.45 -22.48 -12.17
C TRP A 646 5.43 -22.19 -11.05
N SER A 647 4.91 -22.19 -9.83
CA SER A 647 5.64 -21.81 -8.62
C SER A 647 7.01 -22.50 -8.51
N ASN A 648 7.10 -23.76 -8.96
CA ASN A 648 8.30 -24.60 -9.03
C ASN A 648 9.39 -24.15 -10.04
N GLY A 649 9.44 -22.87 -10.41
CA GLY A 649 10.43 -22.26 -11.29
C GLY A 649 10.29 -22.63 -12.79
N LYS A 650 9.31 -23.46 -13.16
CA LYS A 650 9.14 -23.90 -14.56
C LYS A 650 8.20 -22.99 -15.32
N THR A 651 8.67 -22.43 -16.44
CA THR A 651 7.86 -21.62 -17.34
C THR A 651 7.18 -22.49 -18.40
N TYR A 652 5.89 -22.24 -18.60
CA TYR A 652 5.03 -22.90 -19.57
C TYR A 652 4.60 -21.88 -20.62
N PHE A 653 4.59 -22.31 -21.88
CA PHE A 653 4.11 -21.51 -23.01
C PHE A 653 3.14 -22.35 -23.83
N SER A 654 2.06 -21.75 -24.33
CA SER A 654 1.09 -22.42 -25.21
C SER A 654 1.02 -21.77 -26.59
N LYS A 655 0.70 -22.58 -27.60
CA LYS A 655 0.39 -22.15 -28.97
C LYS A 655 -0.45 -23.20 -29.70
N GLY A 656 -1.64 -22.84 -30.15
CA GLY A 656 -2.61 -23.75 -30.77
C GLY A 656 -3.04 -24.88 -29.83
N GLU A 657 -2.92 -26.13 -30.28
CA GLU A 657 -3.16 -27.33 -29.45
C GLU A 657 -1.94 -27.72 -28.57
N ARG A 658 -0.84 -26.95 -28.58
CA ARG A 658 0.45 -27.39 -28.00
C ARG A 658 0.90 -26.54 -26.84
N PHE A 659 1.69 -27.14 -25.96
CA PHE A 659 2.44 -26.42 -24.94
C PHE A 659 3.87 -26.93 -24.75
N TRP A 660 4.74 -26.00 -24.39
CA TRP A 660 6.15 -26.20 -24.07
C TRP A 660 6.35 -26.01 -22.56
N ARG A 661 7.42 -26.59 -22.02
CA ARG A 661 7.85 -26.39 -20.64
C ARG A 661 9.35 -26.17 -20.60
N PHE A 662 9.77 -25.20 -19.80
CA PHE A 662 11.16 -24.77 -19.68
C PHE A 662 11.61 -24.72 -18.21
N THR A 663 12.90 -24.93 -17.99
CA THR A 663 13.61 -24.68 -16.74
C THR A 663 14.83 -23.84 -17.08
N ASN A 664 14.97 -22.63 -16.51
CA ASN A 664 16.09 -21.72 -16.81
C ASN A 664 16.34 -21.48 -18.33
N LYS A 665 15.27 -21.47 -19.13
CA LYS A 665 15.26 -21.43 -20.61
C LYS A 665 15.70 -22.70 -21.37
N ASP A 666 16.15 -23.76 -20.69
CA ASP A 666 16.29 -25.09 -21.29
C ASP A 666 14.91 -25.76 -21.44
N MET A 667 14.62 -26.33 -22.61
CA MET A 667 13.36 -27.06 -22.83
C MET A 667 13.39 -28.41 -22.10
N ASP A 668 12.37 -28.67 -21.29
CA ASP A 668 12.22 -29.95 -20.59
C ASP A 668 12.08 -31.12 -21.57
N GLY A 669 12.74 -32.25 -21.28
CA GLY A 669 12.68 -33.44 -22.12
C GLY A 669 11.26 -33.99 -22.30
N GLY A 670 10.86 -34.21 -23.56
CA GLY A 670 9.53 -34.73 -23.92
C GLY A 670 8.47 -33.66 -24.17
N TYR A 671 8.88 -32.41 -24.40
CA TYR A 671 8.05 -31.29 -24.87
C TYR A 671 8.41 -30.91 -26.33
N PRO A 672 7.54 -30.21 -27.08
CA PRO A 672 6.18 -29.79 -26.73
C PRO A 672 5.10 -30.88 -26.84
N LYS A 673 4.18 -30.89 -25.88
CA LYS A 673 3.03 -31.81 -25.77
C LYS A 673 1.74 -31.15 -26.27
N LEU A 674 0.64 -31.90 -26.30
CA LEU A 674 -0.70 -31.35 -26.53
C LEU A 674 -1.28 -30.80 -25.22
N LEU A 675 -2.00 -29.69 -25.25
CA LEU A 675 -2.60 -29.05 -24.06
C LEU A 675 -3.49 -30.04 -23.28
N ARG A 676 -4.42 -30.71 -23.98
CA ARG A 676 -5.27 -31.79 -23.43
C ARG A 676 -4.53 -32.93 -22.72
N ASP A 677 -3.25 -33.19 -23.06
CA ASP A 677 -2.45 -34.28 -22.47
C ASP A 677 -1.72 -33.84 -21.19
N GLY A 678 -1.73 -32.53 -20.87
CA GLY A 678 -1.12 -31.96 -19.66
C GLY A 678 -2.08 -31.19 -18.76
N PHE A 679 -3.18 -30.68 -19.33
CA PHE A 679 -4.19 -29.85 -18.67
C PHE A 679 -5.58 -30.35 -19.04
N GLU A 680 -5.97 -31.50 -18.48
CA GLU A 680 -7.30 -32.07 -18.69
C GLU A 680 -8.40 -31.06 -18.29
N GLY A 681 -9.41 -30.90 -19.14
CA GLY A 681 -10.49 -29.91 -18.98
C GLY A 681 -10.20 -28.50 -19.50
N ILE A 682 -8.96 -28.18 -19.91
CA ILE A 682 -8.59 -26.87 -20.46
C ILE A 682 -8.66 -26.85 -22.00
N PRO A 683 -9.19 -25.79 -22.63
CA PRO A 683 -9.29 -25.68 -24.08
C PRO A 683 -7.94 -25.35 -24.75
N ASP A 684 -7.73 -25.89 -25.95
CA ASP A 684 -6.70 -25.45 -26.90
C ASP A 684 -6.93 -23.99 -27.35
N MET A 685 -5.91 -23.29 -27.88
CA MET A 685 -5.97 -21.88 -28.30
C MET A 685 -6.42 -20.94 -27.17
N LEU A 686 -5.49 -20.62 -26.27
CA LEU A 686 -5.71 -19.75 -25.11
C LEU A 686 -5.56 -18.26 -25.48
N ASN A 687 -5.88 -17.38 -24.53
CA ASN A 687 -5.70 -15.93 -24.63
C ASN A 687 -4.79 -15.36 -23.53
N ALA A 688 -4.85 -15.94 -22.34
CA ALA A 688 -3.92 -15.67 -21.25
C ALA A 688 -3.94 -16.85 -20.29
N ALA A 689 -2.88 -16.99 -19.49
CA ALA A 689 -2.82 -17.94 -18.39
C ALA A 689 -1.93 -17.37 -17.30
N PHE A 690 -2.29 -17.57 -16.03
CA PHE A 690 -1.40 -17.25 -14.92
C PHE A 690 -1.68 -18.15 -13.71
N VAL A 691 -0.80 -18.08 -12.70
CA VAL A 691 -0.95 -18.80 -11.43
C VAL A 691 -1.29 -17.78 -10.36
N TRP A 692 -2.38 -17.99 -9.62
CA TRP A 692 -2.87 -17.03 -8.64
C TRP A 692 -2.47 -17.43 -7.23
N SER A 693 -1.70 -16.57 -6.54
CA SER A 693 -1.20 -16.81 -5.18
C SER A 693 -2.31 -16.88 -4.12
N GLY A 694 -3.50 -16.38 -4.42
CA GLY A 694 -4.64 -16.42 -3.49
C GLY A 694 -5.12 -17.84 -3.17
N ASP A 695 -4.95 -18.80 -4.10
CA ASP A 695 -5.33 -20.19 -3.88
C ASP A 695 -4.39 -21.25 -4.51
N GLY A 696 -3.29 -20.80 -5.12
CA GLY A 696 -2.24 -21.60 -5.76
C GLY A 696 -2.60 -22.16 -7.14
N LYS A 697 -3.80 -21.88 -7.69
CA LYS A 697 -4.30 -22.55 -8.91
C LYS A 697 -3.95 -21.80 -10.18
N THR A 698 -4.08 -22.50 -11.30
CA THR A 698 -3.79 -21.95 -12.63
C THR A 698 -5.08 -21.48 -13.27
N TYR A 699 -5.13 -20.21 -13.65
CA TYR A 699 -6.29 -19.58 -14.27
C TYR A 699 -6.01 -19.39 -15.75
N PHE A 700 -6.80 -20.07 -16.58
CA PHE A 700 -6.70 -20.08 -18.04
C PHE A 700 -7.84 -19.27 -18.64
N PHE A 701 -7.55 -18.36 -19.57
CA PHE A 701 -8.51 -17.45 -20.18
C PHE A 701 -8.63 -17.72 -21.67
N LYS A 702 -9.86 -17.64 -22.19
CA LYS A 702 -10.16 -17.73 -23.63
C LYS A 702 -11.45 -16.98 -23.94
N GLY A 703 -11.40 -16.04 -24.88
CA GLY A 703 -12.56 -15.22 -25.26
C GLY A 703 -13.10 -14.39 -24.09
N ASP A 704 -14.35 -14.60 -23.74
CA ASP A 704 -15.07 -14.00 -22.60
C ASP A 704 -15.15 -14.94 -21.38
N GLN A 705 -14.35 -16.02 -21.35
CA GLN A 705 -14.41 -17.09 -20.36
C GLN A 705 -13.06 -17.37 -19.70
N TYR A 706 -13.11 -17.95 -18.50
CA TYR A 706 -11.94 -18.51 -17.81
C TYR A 706 -12.25 -19.87 -17.14
N TRP A 707 -11.19 -20.66 -16.97
CA TRP A 707 -11.15 -21.95 -16.32
C TRP A 707 -10.16 -21.90 -15.16
N ARG A 708 -10.44 -22.64 -14.08
CA ARG A 708 -9.54 -22.82 -12.94
C ARG A 708 -9.06 -24.27 -12.93
N TYR A 709 -7.74 -24.45 -12.98
CA TYR A 709 -7.08 -25.75 -13.00
C TYR A 709 -6.26 -25.96 -11.72
N ASP A 710 -6.49 -27.10 -11.06
CA ASP A 710 -5.62 -27.64 -10.00
C ASP A 710 -5.32 -29.10 -10.35
N SER A 711 -4.05 -29.48 -10.50
CA SER A 711 -3.68 -30.87 -10.79
C SER A 711 -3.92 -31.83 -9.62
N ASN A 712 -4.39 -31.31 -8.47
CA ASN A 712 -4.78 -32.08 -7.30
C ASN A 712 -6.31 -32.25 -7.17
N ASP A 713 -7.11 -31.52 -7.96
CA ASP A 713 -8.56 -31.76 -8.08
C ASP A 713 -8.80 -32.99 -8.99
N ASP A 714 -9.85 -33.78 -8.73
CA ASP A 714 -10.32 -34.86 -9.60
C ASP A 714 -11.84 -34.67 -9.86
N PRO A 715 -12.25 -34.22 -11.07
CA PRO A 715 -11.41 -33.84 -12.21
C PRO A 715 -10.62 -32.53 -11.98
N PRO A 716 -9.45 -32.33 -12.65
CA PRO A 716 -8.59 -31.15 -12.46
C PRO A 716 -9.22 -29.78 -12.78
N VAL A 717 -10.37 -29.80 -13.47
CA VAL A 717 -11.23 -28.65 -13.73
C VAL A 717 -12.63 -29.02 -13.28
N SER A 718 -13.16 -28.30 -12.28
CA SER A 718 -14.49 -28.56 -11.73
C SER A 718 -15.61 -28.21 -12.74
N ASP A 719 -16.69 -29.00 -12.73
CA ASP A 719 -17.90 -28.84 -13.58
C ASP A 719 -18.56 -27.44 -13.56
N ILE A 720 -18.17 -26.56 -12.62
CA ILE A 720 -18.62 -25.17 -12.57
C ILE A 720 -17.89 -24.25 -13.58
N PHE A 721 -16.86 -24.73 -14.27
CA PHE A 721 -16.10 -23.98 -15.27
C PHE A 721 -16.45 -24.43 -16.71
N PRO A 722 -16.39 -23.54 -17.72
CA PRO A 722 -15.94 -22.15 -17.66
C PRO A 722 -16.86 -21.19 -16.88
N GLN A 723 -16.25 -20.16 -16.32
CA GLN A 723 -16.91 -19.00 -15.72
C GLN A 723 -16.68 -17.75 -16.60
N PRO A 724 -17.59 -16.76 -16.59
CA PRO A 724 -17.43 -15.55 -17.40
C PRO A 724 -16.33 -14.64 -16.84
N ILE A 725 -15.53 -14.03 -17.71
CA ILE A 725 -14.44 -13.13 -17.31
C ILE A 725 -14.93 -11.90 -16.54
N SER A 726 -16.22 -11.53 -16.66
CA SER A 726 -16.85 -10.45 -15.90
C SER A 726 -16.89 -10.67 -14.37
N ASN A 727 -16.59 -11.87 -13.88
CA ASN A 727 -16.31 -12.11 -12.46
C ASN A 727 -15.04 -11.34 -12.01
N TRP A 728 -14.07 -11.14 -12.91
CA TRP A 728 -12.90 -10.28 -12.73
C TRP A 728 -13.27 -8.83 -13.11
N ARG A 729 -13.85 -8.11 -12.15
CA ARG A 729 -14.45 -6.78 -12.40
C ARG A 729 -13.46 -5.80 -13.02
N GLY A 730 -13.86 -5.22 -14.16
CA GLY A 730 -13.09 -4.19 -14.87
C GLY A 730 -12.11 -4.71 -15.93
N LEU A 731 -11.93 -6.04 -16.07
CA LEU A 731 -11.13 -6.60 -17.16
C LEU A 731 -11.90 -6.63 -18.50
N PRO A 732 -11.19 -6.53 -19.65
CA PRO A 732 -11.76 -6.71 -20.97
C PRO A 732 -11.80 -8.19 -21.37
N ASN A 733 -12.69 -8.53 -22.31
CA ASN A 733 -12.68 -9.84 -22.99
C ASN A 733 -11.48 -9.94 -23.95
N ASN A 734 -11.10 -11.17 -24.30
CA ASN A 734 -10.01 -11.49 -25.24
C ASN A 734 -8.66 -10.88 -24.82
N LEU A 735 -8.26 -11.08 -23.57
CA LEU A 735 -6.91 -10.75 -23.06
C LEU A 735 -5.81 -11.22 -24.02
N ASP A 736 -4.69 -10.51 -24.03
CA ASP A 736 -3.51 -10.87 -24.84
C ASP A 736 -2.38 -11.45 -23.96
N ALA A 737 -2.32 -11.08 -22.68
CA ALA A 737 -1.52 -11.79 -21.68
C ALA A 737 -2.01 -11.51 -20.24
N ALA A 738 -1.53 -12.31 -19.29
CA ALA A 738 -1.68 -12.07 -17.86
C ALA A 738 -0.51 -12.66 -17.08
N PHE A 739 -0.14 -12.06 -15.94
CA PHE A 739 0.73 -12.68 -14.95
C PHE A 739 0.52 -12.04 -13.57
N GLN A 740 0.91 -12.71 -12.49
CA GLN A 740 0.80 -12.15 -11.14
C GLN A 740 2.13 -11.54 -10.67
N TRP A 741 2.03 -10.43 -9.93
CA TRP A 741 3.15 -9.76 -9.26
C TRP A 741 3.06 -9.97 -7.75
N GLU A 742 4.20 -9.83 -7.06
CA GLU A 742 4.32 -10.05 -5.61
C GLU A 742 3.37 -9.16 -4.81
N ASN A 743 2.69 -9.76 -3.82
CA ASN A 743 1.71 -9.14 -2.90
C ASN A 743 0.38 -8.75 -3.55
N ASN A 744 -0.44 -9.76 -3.89
CA ASN A 744 -1.89 -9.64 -4.15
C ASN A 744 -2.27 -8.67 -5.29
N VAL A 745 -1.47 -8.65 -6.36
CA VAL A 745 -1.74 -7.88 -7.57
C VAL A 745 -1.53 -8.73 -8.82
N THR A 746 -2.58 -8.89 -9.61
CA THR A 746 -2.49 -9.53 -10.94
C THR A 746 -2.46 -8.45 -12.04
N TYR A 747 -1.54 -8.58 -13.00
CA TYR A 747 -1.49 -7.70 -14.17
C TYR A 747 -2.02 -8.39 -15.42
N PHE A 748 -2.93 -7.71 -16.12
CA PHE A 748 -3.61 -8.19 -17.31
C PHE A 748 -3.36 -7.23 -18.48
N PHE A 749 -3.17 -7.76 -19.68
CA PHE A 749 -2.75 -7.01 -20.86
C PHE A 749 -3.75 -7.17 -22.00
N LYS A 750 -4.04 -6.06 -22.69
CA LYS A 750 -4.93 -6.00 -23.87
C LYS A 750 -4.51 -4.85 -24.78
N GLU A 751 -4.24 -5.13 -26.05
CA GLU A 751 -3.83 -4.14 -27.05
C GLU A 751 -2.64 -3.31 -26.55
N ASP A 752 -2.67 -1.98 -26.65
CA ASP A 752 -1.63 -1.05 -26.17
C ASP A 752 -1.64 -0.85 -24.63
N LYS A 753 -2.45 -1.61 -23.88
CA LYS A 753 -2.86 -1.29 -22.50
C LYS A 753 -2.68 -2.44 -21.51
N TYR A 754 -2.45 -2.07 -20.25
CA TYR A 754 -2.49 -2.99 -19.12
C TYR A 754 -3.43 -2.52 -18.00
N TYR A 755 -3.93 -3.49 -17.26
CA TYR A 755 -4.88 -3.37 -16.16
C TYR A 755 -4.19 -3.94 -14.91
N LYS A 756 -4.22 -3.18 -13.81
CA LYS A 756 -3.79 -3.65 -12.49
C LYS A 756 -5.01 -4.17 -11.75
N PHE A 757 -5.14 -5.48 -11.64
CA PHE A 757 -6.19 -6.11 -10.84
C PHE A 757 -5.71 -6.24 -9.39
N ASN A 758 -6.59 -5.89 -8.47
CA ASN A 758 -6.32 -5.90 -7.04
C ASN A 758 -6.97 -7.16 -6.46
N ASP A 759 -6.15 -8.13 -6.09
CA ASP A 759 -6.64 -9.46 -5.71
C ASP A 759 -7.43 -9.41 -4.38
N ILE A 760 -7.27 -8.35 -3.58
CA ILE A 760 -7.98 -8.13 -2.31
C ILE A 760 -9.38 -7.55 -2.58
N THR A 761 -9.51 -6.53 -3.43
CA THR A 761 -10.82 -5.91 -3.75
C THR A 761 -11.59 -6.66 -4.84
N SER A 762 -10.93 -7.60 -5.55
CA SER A 762 -11.48 -8.36 -6.69
C SER A 762 -11.97 -7.46 -7.84
N GLU A 763 -11.27 -6.36 -8.07
CA GLU A 763 -11.53 -5.43 -9.19
C GLU A 763 -10.25 -4.75 -9.69
N VAL A 764 -10.32 -4.18 -10.90
CA VAL A 764 -9.25 -3.32 -11.44
C VAL A 764 -9.12 -2.05 -10.60
N ASP A 765 -7.88 -1.72 -10.20
CA ASP A 765 -7.55 -0.55 -9.39
C ASP A 765 -8.04 0.75 -10.04
N ASN A 766 -8.84 1.53 -9.32
CA ASN A 766 -9.28 2.86 -9.75
C ASN A 766 -8.31 3.96 -9.25
N LEU A 767 -7.01 3.79 -9.52
CA LEU A 767 -5.94 4.72 -9.14
C LEU A 767 -5.65 5.72 -10.25
N ASP A 768 -5.57 7.01 -9.94
CA ASP A 768 -5.22 8.07 -10.91
C ASP A 768 -3.74 7.96 -11.39
N PRO A 769 -3.44 8.10 -12.71
CA PRO A 769 -4.36 8.06 -13.85
C PRO A 769 -5.03 6.68 -13.99
N PRO A 770 -6.34 6.60 -14.26
CA PRO A 770 -7.11 5.35 -14.16
C PRO A 770 -6.53 4.22 -15.01
N TYR A 771 -6.70 2.99 -14.54
CA TYR A 771 -6.50 1.80 -15.37
C TYR A 771 -7.69 1.60 -16.31
N PRO A 772 -7.47 1.14 -17.56
CA PRO A 772 -6.20 0.72 -18.15
C PRO A 772 -5.22 1.86 -18.48
N ARG A 773 -3.92 1.59 -18.33
CA ARG A 773 -2.80 2.50 -18.65
C ARG A 773 -2.01 2.01 -19.89
N PRO A 774 -1.35 2.89 -20.66
CA PRO A 774 -0.53 2.47 -21.81
C PRO A 774 0.70 1.63 -21.41
N ILE A 775 0.96 0.53 -22.09
CA ILE A 775 2.11 -0.35 -21.82
C ILE A 775 3.42 0.37 -22.15
N SER A 776 3.50 1.05 -23.30
CA SER A 776 4.71 1.76 -23.76
C SER A 776 5.28 2.72 -22.72
N THR A 777 4.44 3.61 -22.17
CA THR A 777 4.86 4.62 -21.19
C THR A 777 5.22 4.01 -19.82
N TRP A 778 4.51 2.95 -19.39
CA TRP A 778 4.56 2.47 -17.99
C TRP A 778 5.37 1.19 -17.78
N TRP A 779 5.57 0.36 -18.80
CA TRP A 779 6.36 -0.88 -18.74
C TRP A 779 7.66 -0.81 -19.54
N PHE A 780 7.66 -0.12 -20.68
CA PHE A 780 8.81 -0.07 -21.60
C PHE A 780 9.62 1.22 -21.46
N GLY A 781 9.14 2.19 -20.69
CA GLY A 781 9.84 3.46 -20.42
C GLY A 781 9.85 4.42 -21.60
N CYS A 782 8.98 4.22 -22.59
CA CYS A 782 8.91 5.05 -23.79
C CYS A 782 8.53 6.48 -23.43
N GLN A 783 9.34 7.45 -23.88
CA GLN A 783 9.06 8.86 -23.62
C GLN A 783 7.74 9.29 -24.27
N SER A 784 6.90 9.99 -23.52
CA SER A 784 5.66 10.56 -24.05
C SER A 784 6.00 11.61 -25.11
N THR A 785 5.86 11.23 -26.38
CA THR A 785 5.92 12.15 -27.51
C THR A 785 4.71 13.07 -27.44
N SER A 786 4.94 14.32 -27.01
CA SER A 786 3.92 15.36 -27.07
C SER A 786 3.51 15.56 -28.53
N PHE A 787 2.34 15.04 -28.92
CA PHE A 787 1.82 15.14 -30.28
C PHE A 787 1.53 16.61 -30.63
N THR A 788 2.53 17.29 -31.18
CA THR A 788 2.35 18.59 -31.83
C THR A 788 1.46 18.37 -33.05
N THR A 789 0.21 18.85 -32.97
CA THR A 789 -0.75 18.82 -34.07
C THR A 789 -0.26 19.70 -35.22
N ASN A 790 0.41 19.08 -36.20
CA ASN A 790 0.79 19.70 -37.47
C ASN A 790 -0.03 19.05 -38.61
N GLU A 791 -0.67 19.89 -39.42
CA GLU A 791 -1.46 19.45 -40.57
C GLU A 791 -0.55 19.04 -41.76
N ALA A 792 -0.70 17.81 -42.29
CA ALA A 792 -0.09 17.42 -43.57
C ALA A 792 -0.78 16.23 -44.26
N GLN A 793 -1.80 16.55 -45.07
CA GLN A 793 -2.25 15.91 -46.32
C GLN A 793 -1.74 14.49 -46.74
N ALA A 794 -2.70 13.56 -46.88
CA ALA A 794 -2.82 12.54 -47.96
C ALA A 794 -1.72 11.44 -48.09
N THR A 795 -1.95 10.27 -48.73
CA THR A 795 -3.00 9.86 -49.68
C THR A 795 -3.31 8.36 -49.55
N THR A 796 -4.59 7.95 -49.53
CA THR A 796 -4.98 6.53 -49.63
C THR A 796 -5.12 6.10 -51.08
N THR A 797 -4.51 4.97 -51.47
CA THR A 797 -4.69 4.39 -52.82
C THR A 797 -5.77 3.31 -52.79
N VAL A 798 -6.72 3.37 -53.73
CA VAL A 798 -7.84 2.43 -53.82
C VAL A 798 -7.48 1.25 -54.73
N GLN A 799 -7.90 0.04 -54.35
CA GLN A 799 -8.18 -1.02 -55.32
C GLN A 799 -9.50 -1.72 -54.96
N GLU A 800 -10.28 -2.04 -55.98
CA GLU A 800 -11.72 -2.33 -55.93
C GLU A 800 -12.04 -3.59 -56.74
N LEU A 801 -13.06 -4.36 -56.30
CA LEU A 801 -13.94 -5.31 -57.04
C LEU A 801 -14.82 -6.00 -55.95
N GLU A 802 -16.12 -5.78 -55.84
CA GLU A 802 -17.23 -6.27 -56.70
C GLU A 802 -17.41 -7.82 -56.66
N ILE A 803 -18.62 -8.43 -56.58
CA ILE A 803 -19.98 -7.89 -56.85
C ILE A 803 -21.13 -8.77 -56.25
N ARG A 804 -22.24 -8.12 -55.80
CA ARG A 804 -23.69 -8.55 -55.69
C ARG A 804 -24.07 -9.93 -55.11
N GLY A 805 -25.24 -10.12 -54.48
CA GLY A 805 -26.39 -9.26 -54.16
C GLY A 805 -27.53 -10.14 -53.55
N SER A 806 -28.79 -9.76 -53.37
CA SER A 806 -29.53 -8.47 -53.28
C SER A 806 -31.02 -8.80 -53.49
N SER A 807 -31.89 -8.54 -52.48
CA SER A 807 -33.36 -8.40 -52.59
C SER A 807 -33.97 -8.35 -51.17
N SER A 808 -34.96 -7.51 -50.82
CA SER A 808 -35.63 -6.40 -51.53
C SER A 808 -36.32 -5.45 -50.52
N GLN A 809 -36.73 -4.24 -50.95
CA GLN A 809 -37.26 -3.16 -50.10
C GLN A 809 -38.81 -3.15 -49.98
N PRO A 810 -39.41 -2.22 -49.21
CA PRO A 810 -39.88 -0.96 -49.81
C PRO A 810 -39.22 0.34 -49.30
N SER A 811 -39.46 1.44 -50.01
CA SER A 811 -38.69 2.71 -49.96
C SER A 811 -39.50 3.88 -49.30
N PRO A 812 -39.11 5.19 -49.39
CA PRO A 812 -38.67 5.93 -48.19
C PRO A 812 -39.43 7.27 -47.98
N PRO A 813 -38.90 8.16 -47.12
CA PRO A 813 -38.76 9.58 -47.50
C PRO A 813 -37.30 10.06 -47.40
N ASN A 814 -37.05 11.33 -47.78
CA ASN A 814 -35.72 11.84 -48.11
C ASN A 814 -35.52 13.31 -47.65
N ALA A 815 -34.25 13.63 -47.32
CA ALA A 815 -33.62 14.96 -47.29
C ALA A 815 -33.96 15.99 -46.19
N ASN A 816 -32.92 16.77 -45.87
CA ASN A 816 -32.90 18.11 -45.25
C ASN A 816 -33.23 18.24 -43.75
N GLU A 817 -32.23 18.01 -42.90
CA GLU A 817 -32.07 18.78 -41.65
C GLU A 817 -31.05 19.91 -41.85
N PRO A 818 -31.38 21.17 -41.49
CA PRO A 818 -30.39 22.20 -41.22
C PRO A 818 -29.96 22.13 -39.74
N SER A 819 -28.66 22.01 -39.48
CA SER A 819 -28.13 22.08 -38.11
C SER A 819 -28.31 23.50 -37.53
N GLY A 820 -29.34 23.67 -36.69
CA GLY A 820 -29.55 24.90 -35.93
C GLY A 820 -28.46 25.12 -34.86
N PRO A 821 -28.31 26.36 -34.35
CA PRO A 821 -27.49 26.63 -33.18
C PRO A 821 -28.08 25.91 -31.94
N PRO A 822 -27.27 25.65 -30.89
CA PRO A 822 -27.77 25.12 -29.63
C PRO A 822 -28.83 26.05 -29.01
N PRO A 823 -29.77 25.51 -28.21
CA PRO A 823 -30.82 26.31 -27.58
C PRO A 823 -30.23 27.32 -26.60
N ASP A 824 -30.87 28.49 -26.52
CA ASP A 824 -30.55 29.49 -25.51
C ASP A 824 -30.92 28.96 -24.12
N THR A 825 -30.03 29.15 -23.15
CA THR A 825 -30.18 28.66 -21.77
C THR A 825 -30.30 29.80 -20.75
N SER A 826 -30.41 31.06 -21.22
CA SER A 826 -30.47 32.24 -20.35
C SER A 826 -31.65 32.29 -19.38
N ASP A 827 -32.75 31.60 -19.69
CA ASP A 827 -33.96 31.53 -18.85
C ASP A 827 -33.97 30.33 -17.86
N ALA A 828 -32.91 29.53 -17.79
CA ALA A 828 -32.84 28.38 -16.88
C ALA A 828 -32.72 28.82 -15.40
N PRO A 829 -33.58 28.35 -14.48
CA PRO A 829 -33.58 28.81 -13.09
C PRO A 829 -32.40 28.29 -12.27
N ASP A 830 -31.66 29.19 -11.64
CA ASP A 830 -30.51 28.86 -10.78
C ASP A 830 -30.96 28.19 -9.46
N LEU A 831 -30.70 26.89 -9.36
CA LEU A 831 -30.95 26.06 -8.17
C LEU A 831 -30.13 26.48 -6.94
N CYS A 832 -29.07 27.27 -7.11
CA CYS A 832 -28.28 27.83 -6.00
C CYS A 832 -28.96 29.06 -5.36
N GLN A 833 -29.84 29.75 -6.09
CA GLN A 833 -30.56 30.94 -5.61
C GLN A 833 -32.01 30.64 -5.21
N ASP A 834 -32.63 29.62 -5.80
CA ASP A 834 -33.93 29.11 -5.38
C ASP A 834 -33.96 27.57 -5.41
N ALA A 835 -33.83 26.98 -4.21
CA ALA A 835 -33.78 25.54 -3.98
C ALA A 835 -35.15 24.82 -4.01
N SER A 836 -36.22 25.47 -4.46
CA SER A 836 -37.46 24.77 -4.79
C SER A 836 -37.26 23.82 -5.99
N ILE A 837 -37.82 22.62 -5.92
CA ILE A 837 -37.69 21.53 -6.89
C ILE A 837 -39.08 20.91 -7.08
N ASP A 838 -39.52 20.74 -8.34
CA ASP A 838 -40.85 20.21 -8.65
C ASP A 838 -40.86 18.66 -8.58
N THR A 839 -39.80 18.01 -9.05
CA THR A 839 -39.60 16.57 -8.86
C THR A 839 -38.12 16.15 -8.99
N ALA A 840 -37.79 14.97 -8.47
CA ALA A 840 -36.47 14.36 -8.57
C ALA A 840 -36.59 12.86 -8.85
N THR A 841 -35.66 12.29 -9.61
CA THR A 841 -35.58 10.85 -9.88
C THR A 841 -34.14 10.34 -9.78
N ARG A 842 -33.99 9.02 -9.61
CA ARG A 842 -32.69 8.35 -9.59
C ARG A 842 -32.69 7.19 -10.60
N THR A 843 -31.73 7.18 -11.50
CA THR A 843 -31.55 6.14 -12.52
C THR A 843 -30.78 4.93 -11.97
N GLN A 844 -30.79 3.82 -12.71
CA GLN A 844 -30.25 2.53 -12.23
C GLN A 844 -28.71 2.50 -12.11
N ASP A 845 -28.02 3.39 -12.81
CA ASP A 845 -26.60 3.71 -12.65
C ASP A 845 -26.27 4.44 -11.33
N GLY A 846 -27.30 4.89 -10.60
CA GLY A 846 -27.16 5.65 -9.36
C GLY A 846 -27.11 7.18 -9.55
N SER A 847 -27.19 7.69 -10.78
CA SER A 847 -27.27 9.13 -11.05
C SER A 847 -28.61 9.72 -10.61
N SER A 848 -28.61 10.98 -10.17
CA SER A 848 -29.81 11.68 -9.68
C SER A 848 -30.10 12.91 -10.53
N TYR A 849 -31.34 13.04 -10.99
CA TYR A 849 -31.82 14.16 -11.80
C TYR A 849 -32.91 14.93 -11.06
N VAL A 850 -32.88 16.26 -11.17
CA VAL A 850 -33.83 17.19 -10.56
C VAL A 850 -34.47 18.06 -11.64
N PHE A 851 -35.77 18.32 -11.51
CA PHE A 851 -36.58 19.01 -12.50
C PHE A 851 -37.28 20.21 -11.85
N LYS A 852 -37.35 21.32 -12.57
CA LYS A 852 -37.93 22.58 -12.12
C LYS A 852 -38.40 23.41 -13.31
N GLY A 853 -39.64 23.90 -13.31
CA GLY A 853 -40.25 24.61 -14.44
C GLY A 853 -41.03 23.71 -15.41
N GLU A 854 -41.47 24.29 -16.54
CA GLU A 854 -42.22 23.60 -17.61
C GLU A 854 -41.33 22.73 -18.53
#